data_AF-A0A2P4TFB7-F1
#
_entry.id   AF-A0A2P4TFB7-F1
#
_cell.length_a   1.000
_cell.length_b   1.000
_cell.length_c   1.000
_cell.angle_alpha   90.00
_cell.angle_beta   90.00
_cell.angle_gamma   90.00
#
_symmetry.space_group_name_H-M   'P 1'
#
loop_
_entity.id
_entity.type
_entity.pdbx_description
1 polymer ?
#
loop_
_entity_poly.entity_id
_entity_poly.type
_entity_poly.pdbx_seq_one_letter_code
_entity_poly.pdbx_strand_id
1 'polypeptide(L)'
;MLALQAMLNTLDYKRKEVLSKIGRVIHEIDMLMSNMLTEELLDWKRRQQIACIGGPLHGGLDQLQNCFTLLAESLFQVRRQLEKLDELLTRLTYDGDPIPVQRPQLLEKVNFLLYNLFRNSFVVERQPCMPTHPQRPMVLKTLIQFTVKLRLLIKLPELNYQIRVKATIDKNVSTVRFVLCGTHVKAMNMDESANGSLSVEFRHLGPHMVTEELHSISFETQVCLYGLTINLETSSLPVVMISNVSQLPNAWASIIWYNLSTNDPQNLSFFNNPPAATLSQLLEVLSWQFSSYVGRGLNSEQLNMLAEKLMGQQVSYSDYQLSWAKFCKEHLPGKSFTFWVWLEAILDLIKKHILPLWIDGYVMGFVSKEKERILLKDKTPGTFLLRFSESNLGGITFTWVDQLENGEVTFHSVEPYNKGRLAALPFADILRDYKVIMADNVPENPLKYLYPDIPKDKAFGKHYSCQPNEVSKPSDGGVKGYVPSVFIPVSKMMTQWYQLQQLDSKFLEQVHQLYDDSFPMEIRQYLAQWLENQDWEHAANNVSFATVLFHDLLSQLDDQFSRFLIENNFLLQHNIRKSKRNLQDNFQEDPIHMAMIIHNCLKEERKILNSAQLSNQMEVGGVQNTMTGMLDKQKELDAKVKAVKNSVTDVEQDIKTLEDVQDEYDFKHKTFQNREYEPNGASQEECKKEQMNLQKMFFLLDIKRKEVVAKIIQLLNTTEHTQSALINEELVEWKRRQQTACIGGPPNACLDQLQNWFTIIAESLQQVRQQLKKLEELEQKLTYDPDPITKNKQVLQDRTHSLFKQLIQSSFVVERQPCMPTHPQRPLVLKTGVQFTVKLRLLVKLQELNYNLKVKVLFDKDVNEKNSVKGFRKFNILGTNTKVMNMEESTNGSLAAEFRHLGPLIVTEELHSLSFETQLCQPGLVIELETTSLPIIVISNVSQLPSGWASILWFNMLSTDPKGQQAEDLMMALFLGQDSVSRGGAKKEGNMQEQEDDGIGSKSLLTLQLTLILPHL
;
A
#
# COMPACT_ATOMS: atom_id res chain seq x y z
N MET A 1 74.24 -44.62 53.17
CA MET A 1 73.93 -43.18 53.29
C MET A 1 74.16 -42.43 51.97
N LEU A 2 75.40 -42.27 51.49
CA LEU A 2 75.69 -41.52 50.24
C LEU A 2 74.95 -42.06 48.99
N ALA A 3 74.89 -43.39 48.82
CA ALA A 3 74.17 -44.00 47.69
C ALA A 3 72.65 -43.76 47.74
N LEU A 4 72.04 -43.78 48.93
CA LEU A 4 70.61 -43.47 49.13
C LEU A 4 70.30 -42.01 48.83
N GLN A 5 71.17 -41.08 49.24
CA GLN A 5 71.05 -39.66 48.91
C GLN A 5 71.19 -39.41 47.40
N ALA A 6 72.11 -40.09 46.72
CA ALA A 6 72.26 -40.00 45.26
C ALA A 6 71.00 -40.52 44.53
N MET A 7 70.39 -41.61 45.02
CA MET A 7 69.12 -42.12 44.49
C MET A 7 67.96 -41.14 44.70
N LEU A 8 67.88 -40.52 45.89
CA LEU A 8 66.86 -39.50 46.20
C LEU A 8 67.02 -38.25 45.33
N ASN A 9 68.25 -37.75 45.14
CA ASN A 9 68.52 -36.61 44.26
C ASN A 9 68.16 -36.91 42.80
N THR A 10 68.41 -38.13 42.34
CA THR A 10 68.02 -38.58 40.99
C THR A 10 66.50 -38.64 40.84
N LEU A 11 65.81 -39.14 41.86
CA LEU A 11 64.34 -39.15 41.93
C LEU A 11 63.77 -37.73 41.91
N ASP A 12 64.31 -36.81 42.71
CA ASP A 12 63.87 -35.40 42.75
C ASP A 12 64.04 -34.72 41.39
N TYR A 13 65.20 -34.89 40.75
CA TYR A 13 65.42 -34.39 39.39
C TYR A 13 64.38 -34.94 38.41
N LYS A 14 64.11 -36.25 38.46
CA LYS A 14 63.10 -36.88 37.60
C LYS A 14 61.68 -36.37 37.87
N ARG A 15 61.31 -36.15 39.14
CA ARG A 15 60.01 -35.57 39.51
C ARG A 15 59.84 -34.15 38.96
N LYS A 16 60.85 -33.30 39.10
CA LYS A 16 60.87 -31.94 38.52
C LYS A 16 60.80 -31.96 37.00
N GLU A 17 61.55 -32.86 36.36
CA GLU A 17 61.57 -33.03 34.90
C GLU A 17 60.17 -33.44 34.37
N VAL A 18 59.51 -34.39 35.02
CA VAL A 18 58.16 -34.85 34.64
C VAL A 18 57.12 -33.76 34.83
N LEU A 19 57.12 -33.06 35.97
CA LEU A 19 56.18 -31.96 36.24
C LEU A 19 56.35 -30.81 35.23
N SER A 20 57.60 -30.47 34.89
CA SER A 20 57.90 -29.46 33.86
C SER A 20 57.38 -29.88 32.48
N LYS A 21 57.59 -31.14 32.09
CA LYS A 21 57.06 -31.70 30.83
C LYS A 21 55.53 -31.67 30.79
N ILE A 22 54.86 -32.08 31.87
CA ILE A 22 53.39 -32.01 31.97
C ILE A 22 52.91 -30.56 31.87
N GLY A 23 53.57 -29.62 32.55
CA GLY A 23 53.25 -28.20 32.47
C GLY A 23 53.35 -27.63 31.05
N ARG A 24 54.39 -28.03 30.29
CA ARG A 24 54.54 -27.65 28.87
C ARG A 24 53.42 -28.20 28.00
N VAL A 25 53.08 -29.48 28.15
CA VAL A 25 51.98 -30.11 27.39
C VAL A 25 50.64 -29.43 27.69
N ILE A 26 50.35 -29.11 28.95
CA ILE A 26 49.12 -28.38 29.32
C ILE A 26 49.07 -27.01 28.64
N HIS A 27 50.20 -26.29 28.61
CA HIS A 27 50.27 -24.99 27.96
C HIS A 27 50.09 -25.08 26.44
N GLU A 28 50.70 -26.07 25.79
CA GLU A 28 50.51 -26.32 24.34
C GLU A 28 49.04 -26.66 24.01
N ILE A 29 48.38 -27.47 24.84
CA ILE A 29 46.95 -27.79 24.69
C ILE A 29 46.08 -26.54 24.87
N ASP A 30 46.35 -25.72 25.89
CA ASP A 30 45.61 -24.48 26.14
C ASP A 30 45.71 -23.49 24.96
N MET A 31 46.91 -23.34 24.40
CA MET A 31 47.14 -22.53 23.21
C MET A 31 46.40 -23.06 21.97
N LEU A 32 46.43 -24.38 21.74
CA LEU A 32 45.68 -25.03 20.65
C LEU A 32 44.17 -24.85 20.81
N MET A 33 43.65 -25.00 22.03
CA MET A 33 42.22 -24.81 22.32
C MET A 33 41.77 -23.36 22.10
N SER A 34 42.55 -22.40 22.59
CA SER A 34 42.19 -20.98 22.53
C SER A 34 42.31 -20.41 21.11
N ASN A 35 43.40 -20.69 20.40
CA ASN A 35 43.69 -20.04 19.12
C ASN A 35 43.11 -20.76 17.91
N MET A 36 42.98 -22.09 17.93
CA MET A 36 42.55 -22.84 16.75
C MET A 36 41.16 -23.43 16.93
N LEU A 37 40.93 -24.16 18.02
CA LEU A 37 39.70 -24.90 18.20
C LEU A 37 38.48 -23.98 18.38
N THR A 38 38.66 -22.90 19.14
CA THR A 38 37.58 -21.94 19.42
C THR A 38 37.25 -21.10 18.18
N GLU A 39 38.25 -20.64 17.44
CA GLU A 39 38.06 -19.91 16.18
C GLU A 39 37.39 -20.78 15.11
N GLU A 40 37.89 -22.00 14.86
CA GLU A 40 37.28 -22.92 13.88
C GLU A 40 35.84 -23.31 14.24
N LEU A 41 35.54 -23.44 15.54
CA LEU A 41 34.18 -23.70 16.00
C LEU A 41 33.26 -22.49 15.76
N LEU A 42 33.74 -21.26 16.00
CA LEU A 42 32.99 -20.03 15.71
C LEU A 42 32.76 -19.88 14.21
N ASP A 43 33.77 -20.14 13.38
CA ASP A 43 33.67 -20.13 11.93
C ASP A 43 32.70 -21.19 11.44
N TRP A 44 32.73 -22.40 12.02
CA TRP A 44 31.74 -23.44 11.72
C TRP A 44 30.32 -23.01 12.09
N LYS A 45 30.11 -22.33 13.23
CA LYS A 45 28.79 -21.78 13.62
C LYS A 45 28.32 -20.69 12.65
N ARG A 46 29.20 -19.79 12.23
CA ARG A 46 28.89 -18.74 11.24
C ARG A 46 28.51 -19.35 9.89
N ARG A 47 29.27 -20.35 9.47
CA ARG A 47 29.01 -21.18 8.30
C ARG A 47 27.66 -21.91 8.38
N GLN A 48 27.30 -22.45 9.55
CA GLN A 48 25.99 -23.04 9.78
C GLN A 48 24.85 -22.01 9.66
N GLN A 49 25.00 -20.79 10.19
CA GLN A 49 24.02 -19.71 10.04
C GLN A 49 23.73 -19.40 8.57
N ILE A 50 24.79 -19.27 7.77
CA ILE A 50 24.70 -19.01 6.32
C ILE A 50 24.04 -20.19 5.58
N ALA A 51 24.40 -21.43 5.93
CA ALA A 51 23.77 -22.62 5.34
C ALA A 51 22.27 -22.70 5.68
N CYS A 52 21.85 -22.24 6.86
CA CYS A 52 20.44 -22.23 7.24
C CYS A 52 19.60 -21.33 6.33
N ILE A 53 20.15 -20.22 5.83
CA ILE A 53 19.48 -19.33 4.88
C ILE A 53 19.71 -19.75 3.41
N GLY A 54 20.17 -20.98 3.15
CA GLY A 54 20.31 -21.52 1.79
C GLY A 54 21.68 -21.35 1.15
N GLY A 55 22.67 -20.84 1.91
CA GLY A 55 24.07 -20.81 1.46
C GLY A 55 24.69 -22.21 1.34
N PRO A 56 25.96 -22.30 0.91
CA PRO A 56 26.63 -23.57 0.65
C PRO A 56 26.65 -24.49 1.89
N LEU A 57 26.37 -25.77 1.65
CA LEU A 57 26.32 -26.81 2.69
C LEU A 57 27.70 -27.09 3.27
N HIS A 58 27.74 -27.34 4.58
CA HIS A 58 28.98 -27.51 5.33
C HIS A 58 29.33 -28.98 5.55
N GLY A 59 30.50 -29.38 5.06
CA GLY A 59 31.32 -30.45 5.64
C GLY A 59 32.31 -29.85 6.65
N GLY A 60 32.75 -30.63 7.65
CA GLY A 60 33.80 -30.20 8.59
C GLY A 60 33.56 -30.57 10.06
N LEU A 61 32.31 -30.91 10.43
CA LEU A 61 32.00 -31.28 11.81
C LEU A 61 32.72 -32.55 12.27
N ASP A 62 32.99 -33.49 11.35
CA ASP A 62 33.76 -34.70 11.66
C ASP A 62 35.25 -34.40 11.90
N GLN A 63 35.83 -33.41 11.21
CA GLN A 63 37.19 -32.95 11.47
C GLN A 63 37.29 -32.30 12.84
N LEU A 64 36.34 -31.41 13.17
CA LEU A 64 36.23 -30.85 14.52
C LEU A 64 36.05 -31.96 15.56
N GLN A 65 35.17 -32.94 15.32
CA GLN A 65 34.95 -34.05 16.25
C GLN A 65 36.26 -34.80 16.55
N ASN A 66 37.06 -35.09 15.53
CA ASN A 66 38.36 -35.75 15.72
C ASN A 66 39.31 -34.90 16.57
N CYS A 67 39.42 -33.60 16.29
CA CYS A 67 40.26 -32.69 17.08
C CYS A 67 39.81 -32.61 18.55
N PHE A 68 38.50 -32.42 18.79
CA PHE A 68 37.92 -32.38 20.14
C PHE A 68 38.14 -33.69 20.90
N THR A 69 37.99 -34.83 20.24
CA THR A 69 38.15 -36.15 20.85
C THR A 69 39.62 -36.41 21.23
N LEU A 70 40.56 -36.15 20.32
CA LEU A 70 42.00 -36.33 20.58
C LEU A 70 42.52 -35.41 21.71
N LEU A 71 42.05 -34.17 21.77
CA LEU A 71 42.37 -33.25 22.86
C LEU A 71 41.78 -33.72 24.20
N ALA A 72 40.54 -34.22 24.20
CA ALA A 72 39.92 -34.76 25.41
C ALA A 72 40.69 -35.99 25.92
N GLU A 73 41.01 -36.94 25.05
CA GLU A 73 41.81 -38.13 25.38
C GLU A 73 43.18 -37.74 25.95
N SER A 74 43.86 -36.76 25.33
CA SER A 74 45.15 -36.25 25.79
C SER A 74 45.06 -35.63 27.19
N LEU A 75 44.02 -34.83 27.46
CA LEU A 75 43.78 -34.22 28.77
C LEU A 75 43.44 -35.27 29.85
N PHE A 76 42.63 -36.28 29.53
CA PHE A 76 42.36 -37.39 30.44
C PHE A 76 43.62 -38.22 30.70
N GLN A 77 44.49 -38.41 29.71
CA GLN A 77 45.77 -39.08 29.89
C GLN A 77 46.71 -38.30 30.82
N VAL A 78 46.80 -36.98 30.65
CA VAL A 78 47.57 -36.10 31.55
C VAL A 78 47.00 -36.15 32.96
N ARG A 79 45.67 -36.13 33.11
CA ARG A 79 45.02 -36.27 34.42
C ARG A 79 45.38 -37.59 35.10
N ARG A 80 45.33 -38.71 34.38
CA ARG A 80 45.72 -40.03 34.92
C ARG A 80 47.20 -40.07 35.30
N GLN A 81 48.08 -39.38 34.56
CA GLN A 81 49.49 -39.23 34.93
C GLN A 81 49.65 -38.44 36.24
N LEU A 82 48.87 -37.37 36.44
CA LEU A 82 48.85 -36.59 37.69
C LEU A 82 48.29 -37.39 38.88
N GLU A 83 47.29 -38.26 38.65
CA GLU A 83 46.77 -39.20 39.66
C GLU A 83 47.82 -40.25 40.02
N LYS A 84 48.55 -40.79 39.04
CA LYS A 84 49.67 -41.72 39.30
C LYS A 84 50.82 -41.08 40.08
N LEU A 85 51.08 -39.78 39.89
CA LEU A 85 52.04 -39.04 40.71
C LEU A 85 51.60 -38.94 42.18
N ASP A 86 50.29 -38.93 42.45
CA ASP A 86 49.74 -39.00 43.81
C ASP A 86 50.00 -40.35 44.48
N GLU A 87 49.76 -41.44 43.75
CA GLU A 87 50.08 -42.77 44.24
C GLU A 87 51.57 -42.90 44.57
N LEU A 88 52.45 -42.29 43.78
CA LEU A 88 53.89 -42.26 44.06
C LEU A 88 54.24 -41.40 45.29
N LEU A 89 53.47 -40.36 45.57
CA LEU A 89 53.62 -39.52 46.76
C LEU A 89 53.24 -40.29 48.03
N THR A 90 52.19 -41.12 47.99
CA THR A 90 51.82 -42.00 49.12
C THR A 90 52.89 -43.04 49.46
N ARG A 91 53.75 -43.41 48.49
CA ARG A 91 54.85 -44.37 48.70
C ARG A 91 56.12 -43.72 49.25
N LEU A 92 56.44 -42.49 48.84
CA LEU A 92 57.65 -41.78 49.25
C LEU A 92 57.47 -40.26 49.09
N THR A 93 57.66 -39.52 50.18
CA THR A 93 57.68 -38.05 50.24
C THR A 93 58.91 -37.55 51.02
N TYR A 94 59.31 -36.30 50.81
CA TYR A 94 60.46 -35.66 51.45
C TYR A 94 60.30 -34.14 51.54
N ASP A 95 61.06 -33.48 52.41
CA ASP A 95 61.05 -32.02 52.52
C ASP A 95 61.51 -31.36 51.21
N GLY A 96 60.66 -30.49 50.66
CA GLY A 96 60.92 -29.81 49.38
C GLY A 96 60.52 -30.62 48.13
N ASP A 97 59.74 -31.70 48.28
CA ASP A 97 59.17 -32.44 47.15
C ASP A 97 58.33 -31.52 46.25
N PRO A 98 58.58 -31.46 44.93
CA PRO A 98 57.83 -30.60 44.02
C PRO A 98 56.40 -31.10 43.75
N ILE A 99 56.10 -32.39 43.96
CA ILE A 99 54.79 -32.98 43.62
C ILE A 99 53.65 -32.37 44.47
N PRO A 100 53.70 -32.32 45.81
CA PRO A 100 52.62 -31.74 46.61
C PRO A 100 52.32 -30.27 46.28
N VAL A 101 53.33 -29.51 45.83
CA VAL A 101 53.20 -28.08 45.55
C VAL A 101 52.66 -27.81 44.15
N GLN A 102 53.20 -28.48 43.11
CA GLN A 102 52.87 -28.18 41.71
C GLN A 102 51.70 -29.00 41.17
N ARG A 103 51.52 -30.24 41.64
CA ARG A 103 50.45 -31.13 41.12
C ARG A 103 49.05 -30.54 41.29
N PRO A 104 48.63 -29.98 42.45
CA PRO A 104 47.28 -29.45 42.59
C PRO A 104 46.97 -28.36 41.57
N GLN A 105 47.93 -27.46 41.31
CA GLN A 105 47.80 -26.39 40.33
C GLN A 105 47.68 -26.93 38.89
N LEU A 106 48.47 -27.95 38.54
CA LEU A 106 48.37 -28.59 37.23
C LEU A 106 47.05 -29.35 37.05
N LEU A 107 46.57 -30.02 38.10
CA LEU A 107 45.30 -30.75 38.08
C LEU A 107 44.11 -29.80 37.93
N GLU A 108 44.13 -28.67 38.63
CA GLU A 108 43.11 -27.62 38.50
C GLU A 108 43.07 -27.05 37.08
N LYS A 109 44.24 -26.77 36.48
CA LYS A 109 44.34 -26.33 35.08
C LYS A 109 43.77 -27.38 34.11
N VAL A 110 44.11 -28.65 34.28
CA VAL A 110 43.58 -29.74 33.42
C VAL A 110 42.06 -29.86 33.56
N ASN A 111 41.53 -29.77 34.79
CA ASN A 111 40.08 -29.81 35.03
C ASN A 111 39.37 -28.61 34.40
N PHE A 112 39.96 -27.42 34.46
CA PHE A 112 39.45 -26.22 33.80
C PHE A 112 39.44 -26.36 32.27
N LEU A 113 40.52 -26.88 31.67
CA LEU A 113 40.60 -27.14 30.23
C LEU A 113 39.58 -28.20 29.80
N LEU A 114 39.44 -29.29 30.54
CA LEU A 114 38.41 -30.30 30.29
C LEU A 114 37.01 -29.67 30.37
N TYR A 115 36.72 -28.88 31.40
CA TYR A 115 35.43 -28.20 31.53
C TYR A 115 35.12 -27.32 30.31
N ASN A 116 36.08 -26.48 29.88
CA ASN A 116 35.92 -25.62 28.70
C ASN A 116 35.78 -26.43 27.40
N LEU A 117 36.56 -27.50 27.23
CA LEU A 117 36.49 -28.36 26.05
C LEU A 117 35.12 -29.02 25.94
N PHE A 118 34.62 -29.59 27.03
CA PHE A 118 33.29 -30.21 27.08
C PHE A 118 32.19 -29.18 26.82
N ARG A 119 32.26 -27.99 27.45
CA ARG A 119 31.30 -26.91 27.24
C ARG A 119 31.22 -26.49 25.76
N ASN A 120 32.36 -26.34 25.10
CA ASN A 120 32.41 -25.94 23.69
C ASN A 120 32.05 -27.08 22.72
N SER A 121 32.18 -28.34 23.16
CA SER A 121 31.87 -29.51 22.33
C SER A 121 30.37 -29.78 22.14
N PHE A 122 29.50 -29.18 22.95
CA PHE A 122 28.06 -29.41 22.90
C PHE A 122 27.37 -28.41 21.95
N VAL A 123 26.99 -28.89 20.77
CA VAL A 123 26.49 -28.03 19.68
C VAL A 123 25.19 -28.54 19.07
N VAL A 124 24.44 -27.60 18.49
CA VAL A 124 23.27 -27.91 17.66
C VAL A 124 23.77 -28.25 16.26
N GLU A 125 23.72 -29.53 15.87
CA GLU A 125 24.13 -29.99 14.54
C GLU A 125 23.11 -29.59 13.47
N ARG A 126 21.81 -29.79 13.77
CA ARG A 126 20.70 -29.42 12.89
C ARG A 126 19.75 -28.51 13.66
N GLN A 127 19.65 -27.26 13.21
CA GLN A 127 18.78 -26.24 13.78
C GLN A 127 17.30 -26.65 13.71
N PRO A 128 16.43 -26.09 14.58
CA PRO A 128 15.01 -26.41 14.60
C PRO A 128 14.35 -26.24 13.24
N CYS A 129 13.71 -27.28 12.73
CA CYS A 129 13.09 -27.27 11.41
C CYS A 129 11.83 -28.12 11.38
N MET A 130 10.79 -27.65 10.69
CA MET A 130 9.58 -28.42 10.43
C MET A 130 9.82 -29.40 9.26
N PRO A 131 9.53 -30.71 9.42
CA PRO A 131 9.67 -31.68 8.33
C PRO A 131 8.88 -31.34 7.07
N THR A 132 7.77 -30.59 7.21
CA THR A 132 6.95 -30.11 6.09
C THR A 132 7.62 -29.02 5.24
N HIS A 133 8.59 -28.29 5.81
CA HIS A 133 9.26 -27.17 5.17
C HIS A 133 10.79 -27.23 5.41
N PRO A 134 11.50 -28.22 4.84
CA PRO A 134 12.93 -28.44 5.11
C PRO A 134 13.84 -27.29 4.67
N GLN A 135 13.39 -26.48 3.70
CA GLN A 135 14.12 -25.30 3.17
C GLN A 135 13.89 -24.02 4.00
N ARG A 136 13.17 -24.10 5.12
CA ARG A 136 12.80 -22.96 5.98
C ARG A 136 13.06 -23.29 7.46
N PRO A 137 14.33 -23.51 7.86
CA PRO A 137 14.68 -23.74 9.26
C PRO A 137 14.40 -22.51 10.13
N MET A 138 14.32 -22.71 11.45
CA MET A 138 14.05 -21.69 12.49
C MET A 138 12.67 -21.02 12.42
N VAL A 139 11.82 -21.34 11.45
CA VAL A 139 10.40 -20.94 11.47
C VAL A 139 9.58 -22.14 11.95
N LEU A 140 8.89 -21.99 13.07
CA LEU A 140 8.12 -23.06 13.70
C LEU A 140 6.65 -22.67 13.77
N LYS A 141 5.78 -23.54 13.28
CA LYS A 141 4.33 -23.35 13.41
C LYS A 141 3.82 -24.01 14.69
N THR A 142 2.94 -23.30 15.42
CA THR A 142 2.26 -23.86 16.59
C THR A 142 1.51 -25.14 16.24
N LEU A 143 1.48 -26.10 17.18
CA LEU A 143 0.86 -27.42 17.00
C LEU A 143 1.50 -28.32 15.92
N ILE A 144 2.47 -27.83 15.14
CA ILE A 144 3.23 -28.64 14.19
C ILE A 144 4.52 -29.11 14.86
N GLN A 145 4.82 -30.38 14.63
CA GLN A 145 6.02 -31.01 15.14
C GLN A 145 7.26 -30.55 14.38
N PHE A 146 8.34 -30.27 15.10
CA PHE A 146 9.64 -29.97 14.52
C PHE A 146 10.73 -30.93 14.99
N THR A 147 11.86 -30.89 14.30
CA THR A 147 13.04 -31.70 14.60
C THR A 147 14.24 -30.83 14.90
N VAL A 148 15.05 -31.25 15.89
CA VAL A 148 16.36 -30.66 16.22
C VAL A 148 17.34 -31.79 16.45
N LYS A 149 18.58 -31.65 15.96
CA LYS A 149 19.65 -32.61 16.24
C LYS A 149 20.80 -31.93 16.97
N LEU A 150 21.18 -32.49 18.11
CA LEU A 150 22.34 -32.07 18.89
C LEU A 150 23.46 -33.10 18.74
N ARG A 151 24.71 -32.64 18.85
CA ARG A 151 25.89 -33.49 18.80
C ARG A 151 26.88 -33.07 19.87
N LEU A 152 27.49 -34.07 20.51
CA LEU A 152 28.66 -33.88 21.35
C LEU A 152 29.91 -34.20 20.49
N LEU A 153 30.78 -33.21 20.32
CA LEU A 153 31.99 -33.35 19.51
C LEU A 153 33.07 -34.22 20.16
N ILE A 154 32.93 -34.54 21.45
CA ILE A 154 33.79 -35.49 22.14
C ILE A 154 33.16 -36.89 22.01
N LYS A 155 33.85 -37.78 21.28
CA LYS A 155 33.40 -39.15 21.06
C LYS A 155 34.04 -40.09 22.09
N LEU A 156 33.39 -40.27 23.24
CA LEU A 156 33.79 -41.22 24.28
C LEU A 156 32.74 -42.34 24.39
N PRO A 157 33.09 -43.61 24.12
CA PRO A 157 32.15 -44.73 24.18
C PRO A 157 31.45 -44.88 25.54
N GLU A 158 32.13 -44.49 26.63
CA GLU A 158 31.62 -44.55 28.00
C GLU A 158 30.37 -43.68 28.20
N LEU A 159 30.19 -42.64 27.39
CA LEU A 159 29.06 -41.70 27.51
C LEU A 159 27.78 -42.18 26.80
N ASN A 160 27.84 -43.28 26.05
CA ASN A 160 26.69 -43.78 25.29
C ASN A 160 25.53 -44.11 26.24
N TYR A 161 24.33 -43.56 25.97
CA TYR A 161 23.12 -43.68 26.79
C TYR A 161 23.18 -43.07 28.21
N GLN A 162 24.31 -42.52 28.65
CA GLN A 162 24.44 -41.94 30.00
C GLN A 162 23.98 -40.48 30.07
N ILE A 163 24.10 -39.75 28.96
CA ILE A 163 23.79 -38.31 28.89
C ILE A 163 22.31 -38.13 28.55
N ARG A 164 21.54 -37.52 29.46
CA ARG A 164 20.14 -37.16 29.23
C ARG A 164 20.01 -35.66 28.98
N VAL A 165 19.62 -35.29 27.77
CA VAL A 165 19.43 -33.90 27.38
C VAL A 165 17.98 -33.49 27.61
N LYS A 166 17.78 -32.35 28.27
CA LYS A 166 16.49 -31.68 28.48
C LYS A 166 16.40 -30.45 27.57
N ALA A 167 15.30 -30.29 26.85
CA ALA A 167 15.00 -29.13 26.03
C ALA A 167 14.00 -28.20 26.73
N THR A 168 14.25 -26.89 26.67
CA THR A 168 13.41 -25.82 27.24
C THR A 168 13.36 -24.63 26.28
N ILE A 169 12.27 -23.86 26.27
CA ILE A 169 12.15 -22.61 25.50
C ILE A 169 12.22 -21.40 26.46
N ASP A 170 12.90 -20.33 26.04
CA ASP A 170 12.91 -19.01 26.67
C ASP A 170 13.29 -18.99 28.16
N LYS A 171 14.32 -19.77 28.52
CA LYS A 171 14.82 -19.89 29.90
C LYS A 171 15.23 -18.56 30.54
N ASN A 172 15.75 -17.62 29.75
CA ASN A 172 16.30 -16.34 30.24
C ASN A 172 15.32 -15.15 30.10
N VAL A 173 14.07 -15.40 29.71
CA VAL A 173 13.06 -14.34 29.57
C VAL A 173 12.13 -14.38 30.79
N SER A 174 11.89 -13.23 31.41
CA SER A 174 11.12 -13.08 32.66
C SER A 174 9.65 -13.51 32.56
N THR A 175 9.15 -13.82 31.37
CA THR A 175 7.81 -14.39 31.16
C THR A 175 7.92 -15.66 30.33
N VAL A 176 7.74 -16.82 30.96
CA VAL A 176 7.64 -18.12 30.26
C VAL A 176 6.33 -18.12 29.47
N ARG A 177 6.38 -17.77 28.18
CA ARG A 177 5.21 -17.72 27.29
C ARG A 177 4.96 -19.04 26.54
N PHE A 178 5.97 -19.92 26.48
CA PHE A 178 5.94 -21.12 25.64
C PHE A 178 6.28 -22.38 26.42
N VAL A 179 5.54 -23.47 26.16
CA VAL A 179 5.82 -24.81 26.69
C VAL A 179 6.05 -25.76 25.52
N LEU A 180 7.17 -26.49 25.55
CA LEU A 180 7.45 -27.59 24.64
C LEU A 180 6.58 -28.79 25.01
N CYS A 181 5.72 -29.23 24.08
CA CYS A 181 5.00 -30.49 24.20
C CYS A 181 5.74 -31.61 23.48
N GLY A 182 5.68 -32.83 24.03
CA GLY A 182 6.36 -34.03 23.53
C GLY A 182 7.46 -34.53 24.45
N THR A 183 8.36 -35.38 23.92
CA THR A 183 9.54 -35.91 24.65
C THR A 183 10.62 -34.83 24.76
N HIS A 184 10.48 -33.96 25.75
CA HIS A 184 11.42 -32.86 26.04
C HIS A 184 12.69 -33.33 26.77
N VAL A 185 12.80 -34.63 27.11
CA VAL A 185 14.03 -35.25 27.61
C VAL A 185 14.36 -36.48 26.77
N LYS A 186 15.58 -36.57 26.25
CA LYS A 186 16.04 -37.71 25.46
C LYS A 186 17.50 -38.03 25.76
N ALA A 187 17.84 -39.33 25.80
CA ALA A 187 19.21 -39.79 26.00
C ALA A 187 20.01 -39.69 24.70
N MET A 188 21.28 -39.27 24.81
CA MET A 188 22.21 -39.25 23.70
C MET A 188 22.74 -40.66 23.42
N ASN A 189 22.81 -41.02 22.14
CA ASN A 189 23.30 -42.33 21.72
C ASN A 189 24.24 -42.21 20.50
N MET A 190 24.93 -43.31 20.22
CA MET A 190 25.78 -43.44 19.03
C MET A 190 25.06 -44.11 17.85
N ASP A 191 23.87 -44.69 18.09
CA ASP A 191 23.13 -45.49 17.10
C ASP A 191 22.33 -44.63 16.10
N GLU A 192 21.96 -43.40 16.46
CA GLU A 192 21.18 -42.49 15.60
C GLU A 192 21.99 -41.84 14.47
N SER A 193 23.33 -41.94 14.50
CA SER A 193 24.19 -41.29 13.51
C SER A 193 25.02 -42.30 12.71
N ALA A 194 25.04 -42.14 11.38
CA ALA A 194 25.75 -43.06 10.48
C ALA A 194 27.28 -43.07 10.69
N ASN A 195 27.83 -42.05 11.34
CA ASN A 195 29.25 -41.92 11.68
C ASN A 195 29.57 -42.41 13.11
N GLY A 196 28.60 -42.96 13.84
CA GLY A 196 28.75 -43.40 15.23
C GLY A 196 29.16 -42.26 16.15
N SER A 197 28.63 -41.05 15.92
CA SER A 197 28.81 -39.89 16.79
C SER A 197 27.74 -39.85 17.89
N LEU A 198 28.13 -39.34 19.07
CA LEU A 198 27.22 -39.07 20.17
C LEU A 198 26.27 -37.93 19.77
N SER A 199 25.02 -38.29 19.46
CA SER A 199 24.00 -37.35 19.01
C SER A 199 22.64 -37.67 19.61
N VAL A 200 21.77 -36.67 19.62
CA VAL A 200 20.37 -36.83 20.01
C VAL A 200 19.49 -36.04 19.07
N GLU A 201 18.55 -36.73 18.42
CA GLU A 201 17.55 -36.07 17.59
C GLU A 201 16.21 -35.99 18.34
N PHE A 202 15.77 -34.78 18.66
CA PHE A 202 14.42 -34.53 19.14
C PHE A 202 13.49 -34.51 17.94
N ARG A 203 12.49 -35.40 17.92
CA ARG A 203 11.39 -35.41 16.96
C ARG A 203 10.08 -35.20 17.75
N HIS A 204 9.06 -34.62 17.12
CA HIS A 204 7.73 -34.40 17.72
C HIS A 204 7.68 -33.31 18.81
N LEU A 205 8.60 -32.35 18.81
CA LEU A 205 8.48 -31.16 19.67
C LEU A 205 7.42 -30.22 19.08
N GLY A 206 6.47 -29.77 19.91
CA GLY A 206 5.37 -28.89 19.49
C GLY A 206 5.23 -27.68 20.42
N PRO A 207 5.22 -26.44 19.91
CA PRO A 207 5.05 -25.24 20.72
C PRO A 207 3.58 -24.81 20.83
N HIS A 208 3.21 -24.23 21.98
CA HIS A 208 1.90 -23.61 22.24
C HIS A 208 2.05 -22.07 22.40
N MET A 209 1.10 -21.31 21.81
CA MET A 209 0.98 -19.82 21.80
C MET A 209 1.74 -19.09 20.66
N VAL A 210 1.41 -17.82 20.39
CA VAL A 210 1.74 -17.08 19.13
C VAL A 210 2.42 -15.74 19.42
N THR A 211 3.58 -15.47 18.82
CA THR A 211 4.23 -14.14 18.78
C THR A 211 5.14 -14.02 17.54
N GLU A 212 5.23 -12.83 16.94
CA GLU A 212 6.19 -12.50 15.87
C GLU A 212 7.61 -12.20 16.42
N GLU A 213 7.84 -12.54 17.68
CA GLU A 213 9.08 -12.33 18.41
C GLU A 213 10.11 -13.44 18.12
N LEU A 214 11.37 -13.18 18.44
CA LEU A 214 12.45 -14.16 18.37
C LEU A 214 12.53 -14.94 19.68
N HIS A 215 12.57 -16.26 19.60
CA HIS A 215 12.64 -17.17 20.75
C HIS A 215 13.91 -18.02 20.71
N SER A 216 14.35 -18.55 21.85
CA SER A 216 15.52 -19.45 21.89
C SER A 216 15.16 -20.79 22.53
N ILE A 217 15.60 -21.88 21.91
CA ILE A 217 15.48 -23.23 22.46
C ILE A 217 16.81 -23.58 23.14
N SER A 218 16.80 -23.69 24.46
CA SER A 218 17.95 -24.10 25.26
C SER A 218 17.93 -25.60 25.53
N PHE A 219 19.10 -26.21 25.48
CA PHE A 219 19.33 -27.62 25.76
C PHE A 219 20.32 -27.76 26.89
N GLU A 220 19.92 -28.50 27.92
CA GLU A 220 20.70 -28.71 29.13
C GLU A 220 21.00 -30.19 29.31
N THR A 221 22.21 -30.48 29.77
CA THR A 221 22.56 -31.82 30.24
C THR A 221 23.65 -31.75 31.29
N GLN A 222 23.75 -32.79 32.10
CA GLN A 222 24.84 -32.99 33.05
C GLN A 222 25.63 -34.24 32.66
N VAL A 223 26.96 -34.11 32.66
CA VAL A 223 27.89 -35.21 32.39
C VAL A 223 28.67 -35.49 33.67
N CYS A 224 28.63 -36.74 34.14
CA CYS A 224 29.38 -37.21 35.29
C CYS A 224 30.44 -38.22 34.84
N LEU A 225 31.71 -37.80 34.77
CA LEU A 225 32.82 -38.65 34.32
C LEU A 225 34.01 -38.53 35.27
N TYR A 226 34.55 -39.65 35.73
CA TYR A 226 35.77 -39.70 36.56
C TYR A 226 35.76 -38.74 37.76
N GLY A 227 34.60 -38.60 38.42
CA GLY A 227 34.42 -37.69 39.57
C GLY A 227 34.26 -36.20 39.20
N LEU A 228 34.24 -35.83 37.92
CA LEU A 228 33.83 -34.50 37.45
C LEU A 228 32.34 -34.47 37.15
N THR A 229 31.67 -33.42 37.62
CA THR A 229 30.30 -33.07 37.22
C THR A 229 30.35 -31.83 36.33
N ILE A 230 30.07 -31.99 35.04
CA ILE A 230 30.10 -30.92 34.04
C ILE A 230 28.68 -30.65 33.58
N ASN A 231 28.21 -29.42 33.78
CA ASN A 231 26.92 -28.97 33.26
C ASN A 231 27.16 -28.38 31.86
N LEU A 232 26.43 -28.90 30.86
CA LEU A 232 26.49 -28.47 29.49
C LEU A 232 25.19 -27.77 29.12
N GLU A 233 25.31 -26.59 28.52
CA GLU A 233 24.20 -25.80 28.02
C GLU A 233 24.54 -25.29 26.62
N THR A 234 23.60 -25.45 25.69
CA THR A 234 23.70 -24.91 24.33
C THR A 234 22.33 -24.43 23.88
N SER A 235 22.28 -23.47 22.97
CA SER A 235 21.01 -22.90 22.46
C SER A 235 20.93 -23.00 20.95
N SER A 236 19.70 -23.10 20.43
CA SER A 236 19.46 -22.90 19.00
C SER A 236 19.72 -21.44 18.61
N LEU A 237 19.84 -21.21 17.30
CA LEU A 237 19.65 -19.86 16.76
C LEU A 237 18.21 -19.38 17.05
N PRO A 238 17.96 -18.06 17.02
CA PRO A 238 16.64 -17.55 17.32
C PRO A 238 15.60 -18.05 16.31
N VAL A 239 14.46 -18.50 16.85
CA VAL A 239 13.35 -19.07 16.09
C VAL A 239 12.15 -18.13 16.09
N VAL A 240 11.39 -18.12 15.00
CA VAL A 240 10.14 -17.35 14.86
C VAL A 240 8.95 -18.29 14.92
N MET A 241 7.96 -17.93 15.72
CA MET A 241 6.78 -18.75 16.01
C MET A 241 5.56 -18.26 15.23
N ILE A 242 5.07 -19.08 14.30
CA ILE A 242 3.90 -18.71 13.46
C ILE A 242 2.65 -19.47 13.88
N SER A 243 1.49 -18.81 13.74
CA SER A 243 0.18 -19.46 13.94
C SER A 243 -0.35 -20.07 12.64
N ASN A 244 -0.10 -19.37 11.53
CA ASN A 244 -0.61 -19.73 10.22
C ASN A 244 0.53 -19.74 9.20
N VAL A 245 0.43 -20.64 8.21
CA VAL A 245 1.38 -20.75 7.10
C VAL A 245 1.40 -19.48 6.25
N SER A 246 0.33 -18.67 6.25
CA SER A 246 0.31 -17.36 5.61
C SER A 246 1.34 -16.37 6.18
N GLN A 247 1.80 -16.56 7.42
CA GLN A 247 2.83 -15.73 8.06
C GLN A 247 4.26 -16.19 7.72
N LEU A 248 4.41 -17.40 7.15
CA LEU A 248 5.70 -18.01 6.85
C LEU A 248 6.61 -17.13 5.98
N PRO A 249 6.12 -16.43 4.92
CA PRO A 249 6.96 -15.53 4.13
C PRO A 249 7.62 -14.45 4.98
N ASN A 250 6.84 -13.73 5.80
CA ASN A 250 7.37 -12.65 6.65
C ASN A 250 8.29 -13.18 7.75
N ALA A 251 7.93 -14.30 8.38
CA ALA A 251 8.79 -14.96 9.36
C ALA A 251 10.13 -15.38 8.74
N TRP A 252 10.12 -15.87 7.50
CA TRP A 252 11.34 -16.23 6.79
C TRP A 252 12.22 -15.02 6.45
N ALA A 253 11.62 -13.87 6.10
CA ALA A 253 12.39 -12.62 5.95
C ALA A 253 13.09 -12.21 7.24
N SER A 254 12.43 -12.35 8.39
CA SER A 254 13.04 -12.04 9.69
C SER A 254 14.26 -12.92 9.96
N ILE A 255 14.14 -14.23 9.69
CA ILE A 255 15.25 -15.17 9.83
C ILE A 255 16.40 -14.87 8.87
N ILE A 256 16.11 -14.50 7.62
CA ILE A 256 17.13 -14.06 6.66
C ILE A 256 17.86 -12.83 7.17
N TRP A 257 17.11 -11.80 7.59
CA TRP A 257 17.70 -10.54 8.03
C TRP A 257 18.53 -10.70 9.31
N TYR A 258 18.07 -11.54 10.24
CA TYR A 258 18.82 -11.87 11.44
C TYR A 258 20.17 -12.53 11.09
N ASN A 259 20.15 -13.66 10.38
CA ASN A 259 21.36 -14.43 10.11
C ASN A 259 22.35 -13.70 9.19
N LEU A 260 21.85 -12.81 8.32
CA LEU A 260 22.69 -11.98 7.48
C LEU A 260 23.47 -10.95 8.31
N SER A 261 22.76 -10.20 9.15
CA SER A 261 23.25 -8.94 9.72
C SER A 261 23.89 -9.06 11.10
N THR A 262 23.72 -10.18 11.83
CA THR A 262 24.36 -10.37 13.14
C THR A 262 25.30 -11.58 13.18
N ASN A 263 26.41 -11.41 13.90
CA ASN A 263 27.29 -12.50 14.33
C ASN A 263 26.96 -12.97 15.75
N ASP A 264 26.13 -12.22 16.50
CA ASP A 264 25.68 -12.59 17.83
C ASP A 264 24.52 -13.60 17.74
N PRO A 265 24.68 -14.85 18.20
CA PRO A 265 23.65 -15.87 18.11
C PRO A 265 22.48 -15.72 19.10
N GLN A 266 22.53 -14.79 20.07
CA GLN A 266 21.49 -14.69 21.12
C GLN A 266 20.78 -13.32 21.26
N ASN A 267 20.89 -12.42 20.28
CA ASN A 267 20.20 -11.13 20.34
C ASN A 267 18.69 -11.26 20.04
N LEU A 268 17.89 -11.65 21.05
CA LEU A 268 16.42 -11.76 20.89
C LEU A 268 15.72 -10.42 20.65
N SER A 269 16.33 -9.30 21.08
CA SER A 269 15.83 -7.94 20.88
C SER A 269 16.22 -7.30 19.54
N PHE A 270 16.71 -8.08 18.58
CA PHE A 270 17.29 -7.60 17.32
C PHE A 270 16.37 -6.65 16.52
N PHE A 271 15.06 -6.92 16.46
CA PHE A 271 14.12 -6.10 15.68
C PHE A 271 13.68 -4.79 16.36
N ASN A 272 14.13 -4.52 17.59
CA ASN A 272 13.91 -3.20 18.23
C ASN A 272 14.72 -2.11 17.51
N ASN A 273 15.91 -2.45 17.00
CA ASN A 273 16.73 -1.56 16.19
C ASN A 273 17.52 -2.38 15.15
N PRO A 274 16.86 -2.81 14.05
CA PRO A 274 17.48 -3.71 13.08
C PRO A 274 18.60 -2.99 12.32
N PRO A 275 19.82 -3.55 12.28
CA PRO A 275 20.93 -2.98 11.51
C PRO A 275 20.62 -3.01 10.01
N ALA A 276 21.19 -2.04 9.29
CA ALA A 276 21.14 -2.01 7.84
C ALA A 276 22.08 -3.05 7.24
N ALA A 277 21.63 -3.75 6.20
CA ALA A 277 22.42 -4.77 5.52
C ALA A 277 23.05 -4.17 4.24
N THR A 278 24.25 -4.64 3.89
CA THR A 278 24.86 -4.26 2.61
C THR A 278 24.12 -4.93 1.45
N LEU A 279 23.87 -4.18 0.37
CA LEU A 279 23.12 -4.69 -0.77
C LEU A 279 23.78 -5.90 -1.43
N SER A 280 25.11 -5.92 -1.52
CA SER A 280 25.87 -7.04 -2.10
C SER A 280 25.61 -8.36 -1.37
N GLN A 281 25.68 -8.35 -0.04
CA GLN A 281 25.40 -9.53 0.79
C GLN A 281 23.94 -9.98 0.64
N LEU A 282 23.00 -9.04 0.61
CA LEU A 282 21.58 -9.37 0.45
C LEU A 282 21.30 -10.01 -0.92
N LEU A 283 21.86 -9.46 -2.01
CA LEU A 283 21.69 -9.99 -3.37
C LEU A 283 22.22 -11.43 -3.48
N GLU A 284 23.34 -11.73 -2.83
CA GLU A 284 23.87 -13.09 -2.74
C GLU A 284 22.89 -14.04 -2.02
N VAL A 285 22.35 -13.60 -0.88
CA VAL A 285 21.33 -14.36 -0.14
C VAL A 285 20.06 -14.56 -0.95
N LEU A 286 19.62 -13.56 -1.72
CA LEU A 286 18.49 -13.71 -2.63
C LEU A 286 18.79 -14.80 -3.66
N SER A 287 19.97 -14.80 -4.27
CA SER A 287 20.38 -15.86 -5.20
C SER A 287 20.34 -17.26 -4.54
N TRP A 288 20.77 -17.36 -3.28
CA TRP A 288 20.67 -18.59 -2.48
C TRP A 288 19.23 -19.04 -2.23
N GLN A 289 18.26 -18.12 -2.10
CA GLN A 289 16.85 -18.49 -1.99
C GLN A 289 16.36 -19.20 -3.26
N PHE A 290 16.78 -18.73 -4.43
CA PHE A 290 16.41 -19.35 -5.71
C PHE A 290 17.12 -20.70 -5.92
N SER A 291 18.43 -20.77 -5.62
CA SER A 291 19.19 -22.02 -5.78
C SER A 291 18.71 -23.10 -4.83
N SER A 292 18.45 -22.78 -3.56
CA SER A 292 18.01 -23.76 -2.56
C SER A 292 16.56 -24.20 -2.77
N TYR A 293 15.66 -23.28 -3.14
CA TYR A 293 14.21 -23.55 -3.24
C TYR A 293 13.79 -24.11 -4.60
N VAL A 294 14.44 -23.66 -5.68
CA VAL A 294 14.05 -23.89 -7.09
C VAL A 294 15.18 -24.54 -7.91
N GLY A 295 16.36 -24.75 -7.32
CA GLY A 295 17.47 -25.48 -7.94
C GLY A 295 18.43 -24.65 -8.80
N ARG A 296 18.03 -23.44 -9.23
CA ARG A 296 18.87 -22.50 -9.99
C ARG A 296 18.79 -21.11 -9.38
N GLY A 297 19.95 -20.52 -9.10
CA GLY A 297 20.09 -19.15 -8.56
C GLY A 297 19.84 -18.05 -9.59
N LEU A 298 20.10 -16.81 -9.19
CA LEU A 298 19.93 -15.62 -10.04
C LEU A 298 21.24 -15.27 -10.76
N ASN A 299 21.15 -14.80 -12.00
CA ASN A 299 22.28 -14.27 -12.76
C ASN A 299 22.53 -12.78 -12.46
N SER A 300 23.65 -12.24 -12.93
CA SER A 300 24.03 -10.83 -12.69
C SER A 300 23.00 -9.84 -13.21
N GLU A 301 22.39 -10.09 -14.37
CA GLU A 301 21.37 -9.20 -14.94
C GLU A 301 20.09 -9.14 -14.10
N GLN A 302 19.63 -10.29 -13.59
CA GLN A 302 18.48 -10.40 -12.71
C GLN A 302 18.75 -9.73 -11.37
N LEU A 303 19.96 -9.91 -10.82
CA LEU A 303 20.37 -9.28 -9.57
C LEU A 303 20.45 -7.76 -9.71
N ASN A 304 20.95 -7.25 -10.84
CA ASN A 304 21.00 -5.81 -11.11
C ASN A 304 19.60 -5.20 -11.18
N MET A 305 18.64 -5.88 -11.82
CA MET A 305 17.25 -5.41 -11.86
C MET A 305 16.62 -5.37 -10.46
N LEU A 306 16.87 -6.38 -9.63
CA LEU A 306 16.41 -6.38 -8.24
C LEU A 306 17.06 -5.27 -7.40
N ALA A 307 18.35 -5.00 -7.64
CA ALA A 307 19.08 -3.90 -7.02
C ALA A 307 18.48 -2.53 -7.41
N GLU A 308 18.23 -2.30 -8.69
CA GLU A 308 17.56 -1.08 -9.19
C GLU A 308 16.18 -0.91 -8.55
N LYS A 309 15.41 -2.00 -8.45
CA LYS A 309 14.08 -2.00 -7.82
C LYS A 309 14.12 -1.65 -6.33
N LEU A 310 15.20 -2.03 -5.63
CA LEU A 310 15.41 -1.74 -4.22
C LEU A 310 16.03 -0.36 -3.96
N MET A 311 16.91 0.15 -4.83
CA MET A 311 17.59 1.44 -4.62
C MET A 311 16.79 2.63 -5.14
N GLY A 312 16.00 2.44 -6.21
CA GLY A 312 15.62 3.56 -7.08
C GLY A 312 16.80 3.96 -7.98
N GLN A 313 16.60 4.96 -8.85
CA GLN A 313 17.53 5.37 -9.92
C GLN A 313 18.83 6.06 -9.40
N GLN A 314 19.56 5.42 -8.48
CA GLN A 314 20.80 5.90 -7.85
C GLN A 314 21.98 4.97 -8.18
N VAL A 315 23.18 5.55 -8.33
CA VAL A 315 24.24 5.07 -9.24
C VAL A 315 25.36 4.24 -8.58
N SER A 316 25.37 4.01 -7.26
CA SER A 316 26.48 3.28 -6.60
C SER A 316 26.04 1.96 -5.94
N TYR A 317 26.56 0.84 -6.47
CA TYR A 317 26.22 -0.53 -6.05
C TYR A 317 26.93 -1.02 -4.78
N SER A 318 28.11 -0.48 -4.46
CA SER A 318 29.05 -1.16 -3.57
C SER A 318 28.83 -0.89 -2.08
N ASP A 319 28.32 0.30 -1.71
CA ASP A 319 28.20 0.74 -0.32
C ASP A 319 26.77 1.10 0.12
N TYR A 320 25.76 0.77 -0.71
CA TYR A 320 24.38 1.08 -0.37
C TYR A 320 23.89 0.20 0.80
N GLN A 321 23.49 0.85 1.89
CA GLN A 321 22.91 0.19 3.06
C GLN A 321 21.38 0.16 2.93
N LEU A 322 20.82 -1.05 2.94
CA LEU A 322 19.38 -1.27 2.88
C LEU A 322 18.80 -1.41 4.29
N SER A 323 17.73 -0.67 4.59
CA SER A 323 17.01 -0.81 5.85
C SER A 323 16.04 -2.00 5.83
N TRP A 324 15.78 -2.58 7.01
CA TRP A 324 14.77 -3.62 7.19
C TRP A 324 13.37 -3.18 6.71
N ALA A 325 13.05 -1.90 6.91
CA ALA A 325 11.77 -1.33 6.52
C ALA A 325 11.55 -1.44 5.01
N LYS A 326 12.54 -1.03 4.20
CA LYS A 326 12.47 -1.08 2.73
C LYS A 326 12.36 -2.50 2.17
N PHE A 327 12.93 -3.48 2.87
CA PHE A 327 12.91 -4.89 2.45
C PHE A 327 11.56 -5.59 2.71
N CYS A 328 10.96 -5.40 3.89
CA CYS A 328 9.82 -6.20 4.33
C CYS A 328 8.64 -5.44 4.98
N LYS A 329 8.76 -4.15 5.32
CA LYS A 329 7.66 -3.36 5.94
C LYS A 329 7.04 -2.32 5.00
N GLU A 330 7.84 -1.65 4.18
CA GLU A 330 7.39 -0.61 3.27
C GLU A 330 6.79 -1.22 2.00
N HIS A 331 5.69 -0.66 1.54
CA HIS A 331 5.08 -1.03 0.28
C HIS A 331 5.89 -0.46 -0.89
N LEU A 332 5.98 -1.21 -1.98
CA LEU A 332 6.61 -0.70 -3.20
C LEU A 332 5.82 0.52 -3.75
N PRO A 333 6.49 1.51 -4.38
CA PRO A 333 5.82 2.70 -4.89
C PRO A 333 4.62 2.35 -5.80
N GLY A 334 3.42 2.81 -5.44
CA GLY A 334 2.19 2.56 -6.18
C GLY A 334 1.65 1.11 -6.10
N LYS A 335 2.08 0.30 -5.13
CA LYS A 335 1.64 -1.09 -4.93
C LYS A 335 1.18 -1.35 -3.48
N SER A 336 0.37 -2.39 -3.28
CA SER A 336 -0.18 -2.79 -1.97
C SER A 336 0.61 -3.91 -1.28
N PHE A 337 1.79 -4.26 -1.78
CA PHE A 337 2.63 -5.33 -1.24
C PHE A 337 4.09 -4.89 -1.07
N THR A 338 4.82 -5.58 -0.18
CA THR A 338 6.24 -5.32 0.11
C THR A 338 7.15 -6.07 -0.87
N PHE A 339 8.41 -5.66 -0.97
CA PHE A 339 9.38 -6.29 -1.88
C PHE A 339 9.52 -7.80 -1.63
N TRP A 340 9.69 -8.20 -0.37
CA TRP A 340 9.88 -9.60 -0.03
C TRP A 340 8.65 -10.48 -0.34
N VAL A 341 7.44 -10.00 0.00
CA VAL A 341 6.20 -10.75 -0.28
C VAL A 341 6.01 -10.97 -1.78
N TRP A 342 6.38 -9.98 -2.60
CA TRP A 342 6.39 -10.11 -4.06
C TRP A 342 7.38 -11.17 -4.54
N LEU A 343 8.62 -11.15 -4.03
CA LEU A 343 9.65 -12.11 -4.42
C LEU A 343 9.31 -13.54 -3.98
N GLU A 344 8.74 -13.71 -2.78
CA GLU A 344 8.31 -15.01 -2.27
C GLU A 344 7.16 -15.59 -3.10
N ALA A 345 6.20 -14.76 -3.49
CA ALA A 345 5.12 -15.18 -4.38
C ALA A 345 5.65 -15.66 -5.75
N ILE A 346 6.73 -15.05 -6.26
CA ILE A 346 7.43 -15.52 -7.46
C ILE A 346 8.12 -16.86 -7.20
N LEU A 347 8.82 -17.04 -6.08
CA LEU A 347 9.43 -18.32 -5.72
C LEU A 347 8.40 -19.45 -5.60
N ASP A 348 7.24 -19.21 -5.00
CA ASP A 348 6.13 -20.18 -4.93
C ASP A 348 5.58 -20.51 -6.33
N LEU A 349 5.41 -19.49 -7.18
CA LEU A 349 4.97 -19.65 -8.56
C LEU A 349 5.91 -20.56 -9.35
N ILE A 350 7.23 -20.30 -9.27
CA ILE A 350 8.21 -21.09 -10.01
C ILE A 350 8.19 -22.53 -9.50
N LYS A 351 8.27 -22.74 -8.18
CA LYS A 351 8.33 -24.10 -7.61
C LYS A 351 7.10 -24.95 -7.97
N LYS A 352 5.90 -24.35 -8.03
CA LYS A 352 4.65 -25.09 -8.27
C LYS A 352 4.31 -25.26 -9.75
N HIS A 353 4.62 -24.30 -10.60
CA HIS A 353 4.08 -24.27 -11.97
C HIS A 353 5.13 -24.15 -13.09
N ILE A 354 6.35 -23.68 -12.80
CA ILE A 354 7.33 -23.25 -13.84
C ILE A 354 8.72 -23.86 -13.60
N LEU A 355 8.85 -24.78 -12.64
CA LEU A 355 10.12 -25.32 -12.16
C LEU A 355 11.03 -25.86 -13.30
N PRO A 356 10.54 -26.69 -14.24
CA PRO A 356 11.38 -27.20 -15.33
C PRO A 356 11.91 -26.10 -16.26
N LEU A 357 11.06 -25.11 -16.57
CA LEU A 357 11.41 -23.99 -17.46
C LEU A 357 12.43 -23.04 -16.81
N TRP A 358 12.39 -22.90 -15.49
CA TRP A 358 13.35 -22.11 -14.73
C TRP A 358 14.74 -22.79 -14.70
N ILE A 359 14.78 -24.09 -14.42
CA ILE A 359 16.01 -24.89 -14.37
C ILE A 359 16.72 -24.87 -15.73
N ASP A 360 15.97 -25.03 -16.81
CA ASP A 360 16.50 -25.05 -18.18
C ASP A 360 17.02 -23.69 -18.68
N GLY A 361 16.79 -22.59 -17.95
CA GLY A 361 17.31 -21.29 -18.34
C GLY A 361 16.40 -20.45 -19.23
N TYR A 362 15.19 -20.93 -19.57
CA TYR A 362 14.33 -20.28 -20.57
C TYR A 362 13.56 -19.06 -20.04
N VAL A 363 13.47 -18.90 -18.73
CA VAL A 363 12.81 -17.76 -18.09
C VAL A 363 13.86 -16.71 -17.73
N MET A 364 13.76 -15.51 -18.33
CA MET A 364 14.60 -14.37 -17.96
C MET A 364 14.13 -13.74 -16.64
N GLY A 365 12.82 -13.69 -16.40
CA GLY A 365 12.25 -13.41 -15.08
C GLY A 365 12.31 -11.93 -14.68
N PHE A 366 13.45 -11.49 -14.15
CA PHE A 366 13.63 -10.14 -13.58
C PHE A 366 14.23 -9.18 -14.60
N VAL A 367 13.37 -8.49 -15.35
CA VAL A 367 13.74 -7.52 -16.38
C VAL A 367 12.77 -6.34 -16.32
N SER A 368 13.29 -5.11 -16.34
CA SER A 368 12.46 -3.91 -16.36
C SER A 368 11.77 -3.71 -17.73
N LYS A 369 10.64 -2.99 -17.74
CA LYS A 369 9.91 -2.66 -18.98
C LYS A 369 10.74 -1.87 -20.00
N GLU A 370 11.70 -1.07 -19.53
CA GLU A 370 12.59 -0.32 -20.40
C GLU A 370 13.64 -1.24 -21.02
N LYS A 371 14.27 -2.09 -20.20
CA LYS A 371 15.30 -3.03 -20.66
C LYS A 371 14.73 -4.10 -21.59
N GLU A 372 13.51 -4.61 -21.33
CA GLU A 372 12.87 -5.59 -22.25
C GLU A 372 12.67 -5.00 -23.65
N ARG A 373 12.27 -3.72 -23.76
CA ARG A 373 12.07 -3.04 -25.04
C ARG A 373 13.38 -2.84 -25.78
N ILE A 374 14.44 -2.47 -25.07
CA ILE A 374 15.78 -2.33 -25.65
C ILE A 374 16.28 -3.67 -26.19
N LEU A 375 16.09 -4.78 -25.44
CA LEU A 375 16.53 -6.11 -25.86
C LEU A 375 15.76 -6.65 -27.06
N LEU A 376 14.48 -6.28 -27.21
CA LEU A 376 13.61 -6.76 -28.29
C LEU A 376 13.59 -5.86 -29.53
N LYS A 377 14.02 -4.59 -29.43
CA LYS A 377 13.93 -3.60 -30.53
C LYS A 377 14.67 -4.02 -31.81
N ASP A 378 15.83 -4.66 -31.66
CA ASP A 378 16.70 -5.06 -32.78
C ASP A 378 16.54 -6.54 -33.17
N LYS A 379 15.46 -7.20 -32.72
CA LYS A 379 15.22 -8.64 -32.92
C LYS A 379 14.13 -8.92 -33.96
N THR A 380 14.13 -10.15 -34.50
CA THR A 380 13.20 -10.55 -35.55
C THR A 380 11.75 -10.59 -35.04
N PRO A 381 10.74 -10.20 -35.87
CA PRO A 381 9.34 -10.29 -35.50
C PRO A 381 8.93 -11.68 -35.02
N GLY A 382 8.20 -11.72 -33.91
CA GLY A 382 7.81 -12.96 -33.21
C GLY A 382 8.86 -13.49 -32.23
N THR A 383 9.94 -12.73 -31.98
CA THR A 383 10.83 -12.98 -30.83
C THR A 383 10.14 -12.56 -29.54
N PHE A 384 10.14 -13.43 -28.52
CA PHE A 384 9.49 -13.19 -27.24
C PHE A 384 10.40 -13.44 -26.03
N LEU A 385 10.06 -12.78 -24.92
CA LEU A 385 10.78 -12.81 -23.65
C LEU A 385 9.81 -13.12 -22.50
N LEU A 386 10.22 -14.01 -21.59
CA LEU A 386 9.46 -14.39 -20.41
C LEU A 386 9.90 -13.60 -19.18
N ARG A 387 8.99 -12.86 -18.53
CA ARG A 387 9.27 -12.08 -17.32
C ARG A 387 8.21 -12.24 -16.24
N PHE A 388 8.59 -11.98 -14.99
CA PHE A 388 7.64 -11.92 -13.89
C PHE A 388 6.90 -10.57 -13.87
N SER A 389 5.66 -10.58 -13.40
CA SER A 389 4.89 -9.36 -13.22
C SER A 389 5.43 -8.55 -12.05
N GLU A 390 5.74 -7.29 -12.31
CA GLU A 390 6.07 -6.31 -11.27
C GLU A 390 4.82 -5.71 -10.60
N SER A 391 3.65 -5.92 -11.19
CA SER A 391 2.39 -5.29 -10.75
C SER A 391 1.45 -6.25 -10.03
N ASN A 392 1.59 -7.55 -10.25
CA ASN A 392 0.74 -8.58 -9.65
C ASN A 392 1.60 -9.53 -8.83
N LEU A 393 1.08 -9.97 -7.68
CA LEU A 393 1.73 -10.99 -6.85
C LEU A 393 1.80 -12.32 -7.59
N GLY A 394 3.01 -12.86 -7.75
CA GLY A 394 3.24 -14.21 -8.28
C GLY A 394 2.63 -14.44 -9.67
N GLY A 395 2.86 -13.52 -10.61
CA GLY A 395 2.42 -13.66 -12.01
C GLY A 395 3.59 -13.78 -12.98
N ILE A 396 3.42 -14.58 -14.04
CA ILE A 396 4.34 -14.62 -15.20
C ILE A 396 3.66 -14.03 -16.43
N THR A 397 4.41 -13.28 -17.23
CA THR A 397 3.95 -12.72 -18.51
C THR A 397 5.04 -12.93 -19.57
N PHE A 398 4.66 -12.74 -20.82
CA PHE A 398 5.59 -12.71 -21.94
C PHE A 398 5.32 -11.51 -22.83
N THR A 399 6.40 -10.96 -23.38
CA THR A 399 6.40 -9.82 -24.31
C THR A 399 6.96 -10.29 -25.64
N TRP A 400 6.31 -9.97 -26.76
CA TRP A 400 6.84 -10.23 -28.10
C TRP A 400 6.92 -8.96 -28.94
N VAL A 401 7.86 -8.97 -29.90
CA VAL A 401 8.04 -7.90 -30.87
C VAL A 401 7.26 -8.20 -32.15
N ASP A 402 6.57 -7.19 -32.65
CA ASP A 402 5.86 -7.23 -33.93
C ASP A 402 6.23 -6.01 -34.78
N GLN A 403 6.22 -6.16 -36.10
CA GLN A 403 6.55 -5.09 -37.03
C GLN A 403 5.37 -4.83 -37.94
N LEU A 404 4.79 -3.64 -37.83
CA LEU A 404 3.67 -3.21 -38.67
C LEU A 404 4.15 -2.92 -40.10
N GLU A 405 3.24 -2.94 -41.06
CA GLU A 405 3.53 -2.71 -42.50
C GLU A 405 4.20 -1.35 -42.77
N ASN A 406 4.07 -0.39 -41.86
CA ASN A 406 4.70 0.93 -41.89
C ASN A 406 6.18 0.95 -41.43
N GLY A 407 6.73 -0.19 -41.00
CA GLY A 407 8.10 -0.32 -40.48
C GLY A 407 8.26 0.01 -38.99
N GLU A 408 7.19 0.37 -38.28
CA GLU A 408 7.20 0.67 -36.86
C GLU A 408 7.21 -0.61 -36.01
N VAL A 409 8.11 -0.66 -35.02
CA VAL A 409 8.28 -1.80 -34.12
C VAL A 409 7.36 -1.62 -32.92
N THR A 410 6.42 -2.55 -32.74
CA THR A 410 5.47 -2.56 -31.62
C THR A 410 5.77 -3.72 -30.67
N PHE A 411 5.45 -3.52 -29.39
CA PHE A 411 5.67 -4.53 -28.35
C PHE A 411 4.33 -4.88 -27.70
N HIS A 412 4.02 -6.16 -27.64
CA HIS A 412 2.79 -6.65 -27.02
C HIS A 412 3.14 -7.50 -25.80
N SER A 413 2.49 -7.23 -24.66
CA SER A 413 2.61 -8.04 -23.44
C SER A 413 1.24 -8.59 -23.04
N VAL A 414 1.19 -9.84 -22.59
CA VAL A 414 -0.07 -10.46 -22.12
C VAL A 414 -0.35 -10.10 -20.67
N GLU A 415 -1.63 -10.10 -20.28
CA GLU A 415 -2.00 -10.05 -18.86
C GLU A 415 -1.27 -11.18 -18.08
N PRO A 416 -0.67 -10.88 -16.92
CA PRO A 416 0.07 -11.89 -16.16
C PRO A 416 -0.78 -13.10 -15.78
N TYR A 417 -0.25 -14.29 -16.07
CA TYR A 417 -0.84 -15.55 -15.62
C TYR A 417 -0.53 -15.76 -14.14
N ASN A 418 -1.58 -15.75 -13.33
CA ASN A 418 -1.51 -16.05 -11.91
C ASN A 418 -1.57 -17.56 -11.65
N LYS A 419 -1.33 -17.94 -10.39
CA LYS A 419 -1.39 -19.32 -9.91
C LYS A 419 -2.69 -20.07 -10.28
N GLY A 420 -3.84 -19.38 -10.27
CA GLY A 420 -5.13 -19.99 -10.62
C GLY A 420 -5.20 -20.40 -12.09
N ARG A 421 -4.77 -19.53 -13.01
CA ARG A 421 -4.74 -19.84 -14.44
C ARG A 421 -3.71 -20.93 -14.78
N LEU A 422 -2.53 -20.87 -14.14
CA LEU A 422 -1.48 -21.88 -14.34
C LEU A 422 -1.78 -23.25 -13.70
N ALA A 423 -2.72 -23.31 -12.76
CA ALA A 423 -3.22 -24.59 -12.25
C ALA A 423 -4.16 -25.28 -13.24
N ALA A 424 -4.85 -24.51 -14.08
CA ALA A 424 -5.76 -25.05 -15.11
C ALA A 424 -5.01 -25.49 -16.38
N LEU A 425 -4.00 -24.73 -16.82
CA LEU A 425 -3.17 -25.07 -17.98
C LEU A 425 -1.68 -24.87 -17.68
N PRO A 426 -0.82 -25.87 -18.00
CA PRO A 426 0.63 -25.72 -17.90
C PRO A 426 1.15 -24.57 -18.77
N PHE A 427 2.12 -23.80 -18.25
CA PHE A 427 2.62 -22.62 -18.94
C PHE A 427 3.27 -22.93 -20.31
N ALA A 428 3.91 -24.09 -20.46
CA ALA A 428 4.48 -24.52 -21.73
C ALA A 428 3.41 -24.77 -22.81
N ASP A 429 2.26 -25.35 -22.44
CA ASP A 429 1.14 -25.57 -23.36
C ASP A 429 0.47 -24.24 -23.74
N ILE A 430 0.43 -23.27 -22.80
CA ILE A 430 -0.02 -21.90 -23.10
C ILE A 430 0.84 -21.29 -24.21
N LEU A 431 2.17 -21.39 -24.13
CA LEU A 431 3.08 -20.86 -25.16
C LEU A 431 2.98 -21.59 -26.51
N ARG A 432 2.68 -22.90 -26.49
CA ARG A 432 2.49 -23.71 -27.70
C ARG A 432 1.26 -23.23 -28.47
N ASP A 433 0.13 -23.22 -27.78
CA ASP A 433 -1.19 -23.07 -28.40
C ASP A 433 -1.67 -21.60 -28.42
N TYR A 434 -0.84 -20.66 -27.96
CA TYR A 434 -1.18 -19.25 -27.99
C TYR A 434 -1.47 -18.77 -29.42
N LYS A 435 -2.67 -18.24 -29.63
CA LYS A 435 -3.09 -17.68 -30.92
C LYS A 435 -3.61 -16.26 -30.73
N VAL A 436 -3.29 -15.40 -31.69
CA VAL A 436 -3.83 -14.05 -31.78
C VAL A 436 -4.76 -13.98 -32.99
N ILE A 437 -5.96 -13.45 -32.79
CA ILE A 437 -6.91 -13.19 -33.87
C ILE A 437 -6.71 -11.74 -34.30
N MET A 438 -6.17 -11.56 -35.51
CA MET A 438 -6.08 -10.26 -36.20
C MET A 438 -7.40 -9.95 -36.92
N ALA A 439 -7.56 -8.72 -37.42
CA ALA A 439 -8.78 -8.23 -38.08
C ALA A 439 -9.32 -9.14 -39.20
N ASP A 440 -8.47 -10.00 -39.77
CA ASP A 440 -8.77 -10.87 -40.92
C ASP A 440 -9.32 -12.25 -40.51
N ASN A 441 -9.69 -12.46 -39.25
CA ASN A 441 -10.27 -13.72 -38.71
C ASN A 441 -9.38 -14.98 -38.82
N VAL A 442 -8.10 -14.88 -39.19
CA VAL A 442 -7.15 -16.00 -39.17
C VAL A 442 -6.37 -16.02 -37.84
N PRO A 443 -6.50 -17.07 -37.01
CA PRO A 443 -5.74 -17.18 -35.76
C PRO A 443 -4.27 -17.52 -36.04
N GLU A 444 -3.37 -16.55 -35.90
CA GLU A 444 -1.93 -16.76 -36.08
C GLU A 444 -1.20 -16.94 -34.74
N ASN A 445 -0.08 -17.66 -34.75
CA ASN A 445 0.78 -17.79 -33.59
C ASN A 445 1.88 -16.72 -33.63
N PRO A 446 1.83 -15.68 -32.78
CA PRO A 446 2.83 -14.63 -32.80
C PRO A 446 4.19 -15.09 -32.22
N LEU A 447 4.24 -16.21 -31.49
CA LEU A 447 5.42 -16.65 -30.77
C LEU A 447 6.23 -17.65 -31.61
N LYS A 448 7.36 -17.19 -32.16
CA LYS A 448 8.22 -17.98 -33.04
C LYS A 448 9.58 -18.29 -32.40
N TYR A 449 10.24 -17.28 -31.82
CA TYR A 449 11.58 -17.39 -31.26
C TYR A 449 11.61 -16.93 -29.80
N LEU A 450 12.19 -17.73 -28.91
CA LEU A 450 12.55 -17.30 -27.57
C LEU A 450 13.86 -16.51 -27.63
N TYR A 451 13.90 -15.35 -26.96
CA TYR A 451 15.12 -14.54 -26.86
C TYR A 451 16.32 -15.37 -26.35
N PRO A 452 17.53 -15.22 -26.94
CA PRO A 452 17.86 -14.31 -28.03
C PRO A 452 17.34 -14.72 -29.41
N ASP A 453 17.55 -15.98 -29.82
CA ASP A 453 17.22 -16.48 -31.18
C ASP A 453 16.97 -18.01 -31.19
N ILE A 454 16.25 -18.53 -30.18
CA ILE A 454 16.00 -19.96 -30.00
C ILE A 454 14.59 -20.30 -30.53
N PRO A 455 14.42 -21.23 -31.50
CA PRO A 455 13.08 -21.62 -31.94
C PRO A 455 12.21 -22.14 -30.79
N LYS A 456 10.96 -21.69 -30.71
CA LYS A 456 10.03 -22.01 -29.62
C LYS A 456 9.97 -23.50 -29.32
N ASP A 457 9.76 -24.33 -30.33
CA ASP A 457 9.59 -25.78 -30.14
C ASP A 457 10.89 -26.48 -29.70
N LYS A 458 12.06 -25.89 -29.99
CA LYS A 458 13.34 -26.38 -29.46
C LYS A 458 13.49 -26.07 -27.96
N ALA A 459 12.96 -24.94 -27.50
CA ALA A 459 13.00 -24.55 -26.09
C ALA A 459 11.94 -25.29 -25.26
N PHE A 460 10.68 -25.26 -25.68
CA PHE A 460 9.55 -25.73 -24.90
C PHE A 460 9.06 -27.14 -25.27
N GLY A 461 9.52 -27.71 -26.38
CA GLY A 461 9.02 -29.00 -26.89
C GLY A 461 9.09 -30.17 -25.91
N LYS A 462 10.12 -30.18 -25.04
CA LYS A 462 10.30 -31.18 -23.99
C LYS A 462 9.25 -31.10 -22.87
N HIS A 463 8.61 -29.94 -22.73
CA HIS A 463 7.72 -29.58 -21.63
C HIS A 463 6.25 -29.57 -22.05
N TYR A 464 5.94 -29.93 -23.30
CA TYR A 464 4.58 -30.03 -23.81
C TYR A 464 3.88 -31.29 -23.26
N SER A 465 2.64 -31.14 -22.82
CA SER A 465 1.88 -32.25 -22.21
C SER A 465 1.47 -33.35 -23.20
N CYS A 466 1.63 -33.13 -24.51
CA CYS A 466 1.34 -34.11 -25.57
C CYS A 466 2.56 -34.27 -26.50
N GLN A 467 3.18 -35.45 -26.48
CA GLN A 467 4.03 -35.89 -27.58
C GLN A 467 3.13 -36.30 -28.76
N PRO A 468 3.42 -35.91 -30.01
CA PRO A 468 2.57 -36.15 -31.17
C PRO A 468 2.65 -37.60 -31.71
N ASN A 469 2.74 -38.61 -30.84
CA ASN A 469 2.78 -40.02 -31.23
C ASN A 469 2.06 -40.89 -30.18
N GLU A 470 0.73 -40.89 -30.21
CA GLU A 470 -0.15 -42.02 -29.81
C GLU A 470 -1.61 -41.55 -29.84
N VAL A 471 -2.10 -41.15 -31.01
CA VAL A 471 -3.54 -41.27 -31.28
C VAL A 471 -3.69 -42.55 -32.08
N SER A 472 -4.14 -43.60 -31.40
CA SER A 472 -4.59 -44.83 -32.02
C SER A 472 -5.54 -44.51 -33.17
N LYS A 473 -5.21 -45.00 -34.36
CA LYS A 473 -6.13 -44.99 -35.51
C LYS A 473 -7.46 -45.57 -35.06
N PRO A 474 -8.62 -44.97 -35.42
CA PRO A 474 -9.90 -45.56 -35.09
C PRO A 474 -10.02 -46.90 -35.81
N SER A 475 -10.03 -47.99 -35.02
CA SER A 475 -10.50 -49.29 -35.47
C SER A 475 -11.98 -49.15 -35.81
N ASP A 476 -12.32 -49.54 -37.03
CA ASP A 476 -13.65 -49.63 -37.59
C ASP A 476 -14.58 -50.41 -36.64
N GLY A 477 -15.57 -49.73 -36.05
CA GLY A 477 -16.47 -50.32 -35.06
C GLY A 477 -17.12 -49.28 -34.17
N GLY A 478 -18.36 -48.91 -34.50
CA GLY A 478 -19.12 -47.85 -33.83
C GLY A 478 -19.26 -48.02 -32.32
N VAL A 479 -18.58 -47.16 -31.56
CA VAL A 479 -18.92 -46.82 -30.17
C VAL A 479 -18.66 -45.33 -29.99
N LYS A 480 -19.63 -44.61 -29.42
CA LYS A 480 -19.58 -43.16 -29.14
C LYS A 480 -18.35 -42.81 -28.28
N GLY A 481 -17.30 -42.28 -28.91
CA GLY A 481 -16.16 -41.67 -28.22
C GLY A 481 -16.39 -40.18 -27.99
N TYR A 482 -15.98 -39.65 -26.84
CA TYR A 482 -15.95 -38.21 -26.58
C TYR A 482 -14.93 -37.54 -27.49
N VAL A 483 -15.28 -36.40 -28.09
CA VAL A 483 -14.35 -35.57 -28.87
C VAL A 483 -13.35 -34.95 -27.89
N PRO A 484 -12.03 -35.20 -28.02
CA PRO A 484 -11.04 -34.59 -27.16
C PRO A 484 -11.02 -33.07 -27.39
N SER A 485 -11.32 -32.31 -26.33
CA SER A 485 -11.28 -30.84 -26.32
C SER A 485 -10.06 -30.35 -25.54
N VAL A 486 -9.23 -29.50 -26.15
CA VAL A 486 -8.10 -28.83 -25.50
C VAL A 486 -8.43 -27.36 -25.32
N PHE A 487 -8.19 -26.81 -24.13
CA PHE A 487 -8.35 -25.38 -23.88
C PHE A 487 -7.20 -24.61 -24.55
N ILE A 488 -7.53 -23.69 -25.45
CA ILE A 488 -6.55 -22.88 -26.18
C ILE A 488 -6.61 -21.44 -25.65
N PRO A 489 -5.51 -20.89 -25.12
CA PRO A 489 -5.45 -19.48 -24.76
C PRO A 489 -5.36 -18.63 -26.04
N VAL A 490 -6.47 -17.97 -26.38
CA VAL A 490 -6.55 -17.06 -27.52
C VAL A 490 -6.61 -15.64 -27.01
N SER A 491 -5.61 -14.83 -27.38
CA SER A 491 -5.68 -13.39 -27.19
C SER A 491 -6.32 -12.78 -28.43
N LYS A 492 -7.56 -12.39 -28.31
CA LYS A 492 -8.15 -11.47 -29.28
C LYS A 492 -7.42 -10.13 -29.09
N MET A 493 -6.95 -9.52 -30.18
CA MET A 493 -6.31 -8.21 -30.10
C MET A 493 -7.15 -7.30 -29.21
N MET A 494 -6.48 -6.59 -28.31
CA MET A 494 -7.15 -5.80 -27.28
C MET A 494 -8.24 -4.97 -27.94
N THR A 495 -9.50 -5.30 -27.62
CA THR A 495 -10.63 -4.54 -28.13
C THR A 495 -10.41 -3.08 -27.78
N GLN A 496 -10.80 -2.18 -28.66
CA GLN A 496 -10.78 -0.73 -28.44
C GLN A 496 -11.32 -0.38 -27.05
N TRP A 497 -12.36 -1.10 -26.59
CA TRP A 497 -12.91 -1.01 -25.24
C TRP A 497 -11.93 -1.31 -24.10
N TYR A 498 -11.10 -2.34 -24.27
CA TYR A 498 -10.11 -2.73 -23.26
C TYR A 498 -9.01 -1.69 -23.16
N GLN A 499 -8.59 -1.11 -24.28
CA GLN A 499 -7.59 -0.02 -24.28
C GLN A 499 -8.13 1.22 -23.56
N LEU A 500 -9.42 1.55 -23.76
CA LEU A 500 -10.10 2.63 -23.05
C LEU A 500 -10.15 2.38 -21.54
N GLN A 501 -10.42 1.14 -21.11
CA GLN A 501 -10.47 0.76 -19.69
C GLN A 501 -9.13 0.90 -18.95
N GLN A 502 -8.01 0.93 -19.69
CA GLN A 502 -6.67 1.08 -19.12
C GLN A 502 -6.19 2.53 -19.09
N LEU A 503 -6.99 3.49 -19.56
CA LEU A 503 -6.64 4.90 -19.54
C LEU A 503 -6.76 5.48 -18.12
N ASP A 504 -6.04 6.57 -17.89
CA ASP A 504 -6.16 7.34 -16.65
C ASP A 504 -7.61 7.81 -16.42
N SER A 505 -7.97 8.06 -15.16
CA SER A 505 -9.32 8.47 -14.74
C SER A 505 -9.90 9.63 -15.54
N LYS A 506 -9.06 10.58 -15.99
CA LYS A 506 -9.43 11.71 -16.86
C LYS A 506 -10.03 11.31 -18.22
N PHE A 507 -9.58 10.21 -18.81
CA PHE A 507 -10.06 9.74 -20.11
C PHE A 507 -11.20 8.73 -19.94
N LEU A 508 -11.20 7.95 -18.86
CA LEU A 508 -12.32 7.07 -18.51
C LEU A 508 -13.62 7.85 -18.31
N GLU A 509 -13.56 9.06 -17.74
CA GLU A 509 -14.73 9.92 -17.58
C GLU A 509 -15.31 10.40 -18.93
N GLN A 510 -14.46 10.60 -19.95
CA GLN A 510 -14.90 10.89 -21.31
C GLN A 510 -15.61 9.70 -21.96
N VAL A 511 -15.15 8.48 -21.66
CA VAL A 511 -15.80 7.25 -22.10
C VAL A 511 -17.16 7.08 -21.41
N HIS A 512 -17.26 7.35 -20.10
CA HIS A 512 -18.54 7.31 -19.40
C HIS A 512 -19.56 8.30 -20.00
N GLN A 513 -19.15 9.56 -20.26
CA GLN A 513 -20.01 10.56 -20.90
C GLN A 513 -20.46 10.17 -22.31
N LEU A 514 -19.62 9.47 -23.08
CA LEU A 514 -19.97 9.01 -24.43
C LEU A 514 -21.12 8.00 -24.41
N TYR A 515 -21.19 7.16 -23.37
CA TYR A 515 -22.14 6.05 -23.26
C TYR A 515 -23.37 6.35 -22.38
N ASP A 516 -23.39 7.45 -21.62
CA ASP A 516 -24.50 7.80 -20.70
C ASP A 516 -25.87 7.95 -21.41
N ASP A 517 -25.90 8.48 -22.65
CA ASP A 517 -27.15 8.77 -23.39
C ASP A 517 -27.19 8.17 -24.82
N SER A 518 -26.14 7.48 -25.28
CA SER A 518 -25.99 7.09 -26.70
C SER A 518 -26.33 5.62 -26.99
N PHE A 519 -25.56 4.70 -26.41
CA PHE A 519 -25.69 3.25 -26.64
C PHE A 519 -25.48 2.53 -25.30
N PRO A 520 -26.18 1.43 -24.99
CA PRO A 520 -26.03 0.78 -23.70
C PRO A 520 -24.60 0.28 -23.46
N MET A 521 -23.94 0.80 -22.43
CA MET A 521 -22.55 0.47 -22.10
C MET A 521 -22.38 -1.02 -21.77
N GLU A 522 -23.43 -1.67 -21.27
CA GLU A 522 -23.42 -3.11 -21.01
C GLU A 522 -23.28 -3.90 -22.30
N ILE A 523 -24.00 -3.51 -23.36
CA ILE A 523 -23.89 -4.15 -24.68
C ILE A 523 -22.50 -3.89 -25.26
N ARG A 524 -22.00 -2.66 -25.12
CA ARG A 524 -20.63 -2.31 -25.50
C ARG A 524 -19.59 -3.16 -24.76
N GLN A 525 -19.79 -3.45 -23.47
CA GLN A 525 -18.87 -4.23 -22.63
C GLN A 525 -18.89 -5.73 -22.97
N TYR A 526 -20.05 -6.33 -23.15
CA TYR A 526 -20.17 -7.78 -23.37
C TYR A 526 -20.01 -8.19 -24.83
N LEU A 527 -20.37 -7.31 -25.78
CA LEU A 527 -20.24 -7.54 -27.21
C LEU A 527 -19.15 -6.66 -27.85
N ALA A 528 -18.23 -6.10 -27.06
CA ALA A 528 -17.17 -5.20 -27.52
C ALA A 528 -16.47 -5.69 -28.78
N GLN A 529 -16.08 -6.95 -28.77
CA GLN A 529 -15.33 -7.57 -29.84
C GLN A 529 -16.17 -7.82 -31.09
N TRP A 530 -17.44 -8.20 -30.95
CA TRP A 530 -18.31 -8.41 -32.10
C TRP A 530 -18.64 -7.09 -32.77
N LEU A 531 -18.95 -6.06 -31.97
CA LEU A 531 -19.23 -4.71 -32.45
C LEU A 531 -18.03 -4.12 -33.20
N GLU A 532 -16.81 -4.25 -32.70
CA GLU A 532 -15.62 -3.69 -33.36
C GLU A 532 -15.26 -4.36 -34.70
N ASN A 533 -15.75 -5.58 -34.94
CA ASN A 533 -15.45 -6.36 -36.15
C ASN A 533 -16.43 -6.13 -37.31
N GLN A 534 -17.51 -5.36 -37.11
CA GLN A 534 -18.48 -5.07 -38.17
C GLN A 534 -18.18 -3.73 -38.86
N ASP A 535 -18.50 -3.65 -40.16
CA ASP A 535 -18.39 -2.40 -40.93
C ASP A 535 -19.62 -1.51 -40.73
N TRP A 536 -19.62 -0.77 -39.61
CA TRP A 536 -20.70 0.15 -39.27
C TRP A 536 -20.77 1.38 -40.18
N GLU A 537 -19.70 1.72 -40.90
CA GLU A 537 -19.68 2.83 -41.86
C GLU A 537 -20.47 2.47 -43.11
N HIS A 538 -20.32 1.23 -43.60
CA HIS A 538 -21.17 0.71 -44.67
C HIS A 538 -22.63 0.53 -44.20
N ALA A 539 -22.83 0.04 -42.97
CA ALA A 539 -24.17 -0.16 -42.41
C ALA A 539 -24.95 1.15 -42.22
N ALA A 540 -24.28 2.24 -41.84
CA ALA A 540 -24.90 3.56 -41.73
C ALA A 540 -25.44 4.12 -43.07
N ASN A 541 -24.99 3.58 -44.19
CA ASN A 541 -25.38 4.02 -45.54
C ASN A 541 -26.25 2.99 -46.29
N ASN A 542 -26.50 1.81 -45.72
CA ASN A 542 -27.21 0.72 -46.38
C ASN A 542 -28.22 0.04 -45.44
N VAL A 543 -29.52 0.31 -45.67
CA VAL A 543 -30.65 -0.21 -44.87
C VAL A 543 -30.62 -1.74 -44.75
N SER A 544 -30.34 -2.44 -45.86
CA SER A 544 -30.38 -3.91 -45.89
C SER A 544 -29.28 -4.53 -45.04
N PHE A 545 -28.08 -3.93 -45.05
CA PHE A 545 -26.95 -4.38 -44.25
C PHE A 545 -27.13 -4.03 -42.77
N ALA A 546 -27.64 -2.83 -42.46
CA ALA A 546 -27.98 -2.42 -41.09
C ALA A 546 -29.03 -3.34 -40.45
N THR A 547 -30.03 -3.78 -41.23
CA THR A 547 -31.08 -4.69 -40.76
C THR A 547 -30.53 -6.08 -40.44
N VAL A 548 -29.60 -6.59 -41.25
CA VAL A 548 -28.92 -7.88 -41.00
C VAL A 548 -28.07 -7.78 -39.72
N LEU A 549 -27.27 -6.72 -39.57
CA LEU A 549 -26.45 -6.51 -38.38
C LEU A 549 -27.28 -6.29 -37.11
N PHE A 550 -28.47 -5.69 -37.22
CA PHE A 550 -29.40 -5.57 -36.10
C PHE A 550 -29.91 -6.93 -35.62
N HIS A 551 -30.33 -7.80 -36.55
CA HIS A 551 -30.77 -9.15 -36.19
C HIS A 551 -29.62 -10.02 -35.65
N ASP A 552 -28.41 -9.88 -36.21
CA ASP A 552 -27.23 -10.56 -35.68
C ASP A 552 -26.85 -10.05 -34.27
N LEU A 553 -26.96 -8.74 -34.00
CA LEU A 553 -26.75 -8.18 -32.66
C LEU A 553 -27.74 -8.77 -31.63
N LEU A 554 -29.01 -8.91 -32.01
CA LEU A 554 -30.02 -9.55 -31.15
C LEU A 554 -29.72 -11.03 -30.90
N SER A 555 -29.22 -11.75 -31.91
CA SER A 555 -28.77 -13.14 -31.76
C SER A 555 -27.57 -13.26 -30.83
N GLN A 556 -26.59 -12.34 -30.93
CA GLN A 556 -25.43 -12.32 -30.04
C GLN A 556 -25.84 -12.05 -28.57
N LEU A 557 -26.86 -11.22 -28.34
CA LEU A 557 -27.40 -11.00 -26.99
C LEU A 557 -28.09 -12.25 -26.42
N ASP A 558 -28.75 -13.07 -27.26
CA ASP A 558 -29.34 -14.35 -26.84
C ASP A 558 -28.28 -15.39 -26.49
N ASP A 559 -27.16 -15.41 -27.21
CA ASP A 559 -26.02 -16.27 -26.89
C ASP A 559 -25.38 -15.89 -25.56
N GLN A 560 -25.20 -14.58 -25.28
CA GLN A 560 -24.69 -14.11 -23.99
C GLN A 560 -25.67 -14.39 -22.84
N PHE A 561 -26.98 -14.22 -23.09
CA PHE A 561 -28.01 -14.58 -22.12
C PHE A 561 -27.94 -16.07 -21.76
N SER A 562 -27.75 -16.95 -22.75
CA SER A 562 -27.63 -18.40 -22.57
C SER A 562 -26.38 -18.78 -21.75
N ARG A 563 -25.26 -18.08 -21.95
CA ARG A 563 -24.03 -18.25 -21.13
C ARG A 563 -24.25 -17.84 -19.68
N PHE A 564 -24.86 -16.68 -19.44
CA PHE A 564 -25.15 -16.22 -18.08
C PHE A 564 -26.19 -17.08 -17.35
N LEU A 565 -27.01 -17.82 -18.10
CA LEU A 565 -27.95 -18.81 -17.58
C LEU A 565 -27.23 -20.04 -17.00
N ILE A 566 -26.10 -20.45 -17.60
CA ILE A 566 -25.26 -21.54 -17.11
C ILE A 566 -24.42 -21.10 -15.90
N GLU A 567 -24.00 -19.82 -15.86
CA GLU A 567 -23.20 -19.24 -14.77
C GLU A 567 -24.02 -18.79 -13.53
N ASN A 568 -25.35 -18.98 -13.52
CA ASN A 568 -26.27 -18.60 -12.43
C ASN A 568 -26.24 -17.12 -12.02
N ASN A 569 -25.85 -16.19 -12.91
CA ASN A 569 -25.79 -14.76 -12.59
C ASN A 569 -27.10 -14.03 -12.95
N PHE A 570 -28.07 -14.07 -12.03
CA PHE A 570 -29.42 -13.50 -12.22
C PHE A 570 -29.44 -12.01 -12.61
N LEU A 571 -28.52 -11.20 -12.06
CA LEU A 571 -28.48 -9.76 -12.34
C LEU A 571 -28.08 -9.47 -13.79
N LEU A 572 -27.07 -10.18 -14.30
CA LEU A 572 -26.62 -10.03 -15.68
C LEU A 572 -27.66 -10.56 -16.68
N GLN A 573 -28.36 -11.64 -16.32
CA GLN A 573 -29.49 -12.15 -17.10
C GLN A 573 -30.61 -11.09 -17.24
N HIS A 574 -30.98 -10.44 -16.13
CA HIS A 574 -32.00 -9.38 -16.15
C HIS A 574 -31.57 -8.19 -17.01
N ASN A 575 -30.32 -7.74 -16.85
CA ASN A 575 -29.80 -6.57 -17.57
C ASN A 575 -29.71 -6.80 -19.08
N ILE A 576 -29.17 -7.94 -19.55
CA ILE A 576 -29.10 -8.25 -20.99
C ILE A 576 -30.50 -8.37 -21.59
N ARG A 577 -31.45 -8.97 -20.87
CA ARG A 577 -32.84 -9.09 -21.33
C ARG A 577 -33.57 -7.74 -21.39
N LYS A 578 -33.23 -6.81 -20.49
CA LYS A 578 -33.74 -5.44 -20.50
C LYS A 578 -33.14 -4.65 -21.66
N SER A 579 -31.82 -4.71 -21.85
CA SER A 579 -31.13 -4.00 -22.93
C SER A 579 -31.54 -4.52 -24.31
N LYS A 580 -31.79 -5.84 -24.47
CA LYS A 580 -32.36 -6.41 -25.69
C LYS A 580 -33.74 -5.83 -26.03
N ARG A 581 -34.65 -5.76 -25.06
CA ARG A 581 -35.98 -5.14 -25.26
C ARG A 581 -35.85 -3.67 -25.63
N ASN A 582 -35.01 -2.92 -24.91
CA ASN A 582 -34.78 -1.51 -25.21
C ASN A 582 -34.21 -1.30 -26.62
N LEU A 583 -33.33 -2.17 -27.11
CA LEU A 583 -32.83 -2.08 -28.49
C LEU A 583 -33.92 -2.39 -29.52
N GLN A 584 -34.79 -3.37 -29.24
CA GLN A 584 -35.93 -3.69 -30.11
C GLN A 584 -36.93 -2.53 -30.15
N ASP A 585 -37.30 -2.00 -28.99
CA ASP A 585 -38.27 -0.91 -28.88
C ASP A 585 -37.78 0.40 -29.53
N ASN A 586 -36.46 0.67 -29.51
CA ASN A 586 -35.90 1.92 -30.00
C ASN A 586 -35.36 1.87 -31.45
N PHE A 587 -34.94 0.70 -31.96
CA PHE A 587 -34.20 0.61 -33.24
C PHE A 587 -34.77 -0.40 -34.24
N GLN A 588 -35.86 -1.11 -33.92
CA GLN A 588 -36.49 -2.05 -34.86
C GLN A 588 -37.10 -1.36 -36.09
N GLU A 589 -37.58 -0.12 -35.94
CA GLU A 589 -38.15 0.67 -37.03
C GLU A 589 -37.09 1.45 -37.84
N ASP A 590 -35.90 1.70 -37.26
CA ASP A 590 -34.78 2.37 -37.94
C ASP A 590 -33.40 1.78 -37.57
N PRO A 591 -33.00 0.66 -38.22
CA PRO A 591 -31.69 0.02 -37.99
C PRO A 591 -30.50 0.87 -38.44
N ILE A 592 -30.69 1.83 -39.35
CA ILE A 592 -29.61 2.73 -39.80
C ILE A 592 -29.22 3.67 -38.68
N HIS A 593 -30.19 4.22 -37.95
CA HIS A 593 -29.92 5.10 -36.83
C HIS A 593 -29.06 4.39 -35.76
N MET A 594 -29.31 3.10 -35.50
CA MET A 594 -28.46 2.29 -34.64
C MET A 594 -27.03 2.17 -35.18
N ALA A 595 -26.87 1.84 -36.46
CA ALA A 595 -25.55 1.71 -37.08
C ALA A 595 -24.76 3.02 -37.03
N MET A 596 -25.43 4.17 -37.21
CA MET A 596 -24.83 5.50 -37.07
C MET A 596 -24.37 5.78 -35.64
N ILE A 597 -25.18 5.44 -34.63
CA ILE A 597 -24.80 5.61 -33.21
C ILE A 597 -23.56 4.78 -32.89
N ILE A 598 -23.55 3.50 -33.27
CA ILE A 598 -22.42 2.60 -32.99
C ILE A 598 -21.16 3.09 -33.71
N HIS A 599 -21.26 3.49 -34.98
CA HIS A 599 -20.15 4.08 -35.74
C HIS A 599 -19.58 5.33 -35.05
N ASN A 600 -20.45 6.26 -34.64
CA ASN A 600 -20.04 7.50 -33.97
C ASN A 600 -19.39 7.22 -32.61
N CYS A 601 -19.93 6.30 -31.81
CA CYS A 601 -19.31 5.88 -30.56
C CYS A 601 -17.90 5.30 -30.80
N LEU A 602 -17.74 4.38 -31.74
CA LEU A 602 -16.43 3.80 -32.07
C LEU A 602 -15.44 4.84 -32.60
N LYS A 603 -15.92 5.87 -33.32
CA LYS A 603 -15.08 6.96 -33.83
C LYS A 603 -14.61 7.91 -32.72
N GLU A 604 -15.50 8.29 -31.80
CA GLU A 604 -15.14 9.15 -30.66
C GLU A 604 -14.22 8.43 -29.68
N GLU A 605 -14.44 7.14 -29.42
CA GLU A 605 -13.53 6.30 -28.66
C GLU A 605 -12.08 6.29 -29.22
N ARG A 606 -11.91 6.20 -30.55
CA ARG A 606 -10.57 6.30 -31.19
C ARG A 606 -9.94 7.66 -30.98
N LYS A 607 -10.72 8.74 -30.97
CA LYS A 607 -10.21 10.09 -30.66
C LYS A 607 -9.75 10.19 -29.21
N ILE A 608 -10.49 9.60 -28.27
CA ILE A 608 -10.10 9.54 -26.85
C ILE A 608 -8.77 8.79 -26.71
N LEU A 609 -8.61 7.63 -27.35
CA LEU A 609 -7.34 6.88 -27.35
C LEU A 609 -6.17 7.68 -27.95
N ASN A 610 -6.38 8.34 -29.10
CA ASN A 610 -5.36 9.15 -29.75
C ASN A 610 -4.95 10.35 -28.88
N SER A 611 -5.90 11.00 -28.21
CA SER A 611 -5.61 12.10 -27.28
C SER A 611 -4.84 11.64 -26.05
N ALA A 612 -5.09 10.43 -25.55
CA ALA A 612 -4.31 9.81 -24.49
C ALA A 612 -2.88 9.46 -24.92
N GLN A 613 -2.69 8.97 -26.16
CA GLN A 613 -1.38 8.68 -26.71
C GLN A 613 -0.55 9.95 -26.96
N LEU A 614 -1.16 11.02 -27.47
CA LEU A 614 -0.53 12.33 -27.65
C LEU A 614 -0.12 12.96 -26.31
N SER A 615 -0.94 12.79 -25.26
CA SER A 615 -0.62 13.23 -23.91
C SER A 615 0.62 12.51 -23.32
N ASN A 616 0.90 11.27 -23.73
CA ASN A 616 2.05 10.50 -23.26
C ASN A 616 3.34 10.79 -24.07
N GLN A 617 3.23 11.25 -25.33
CA GLN A 617 4.40 11.64 -26.14
C GLN A 617 4.90 13.05 -25.83
N MET A 618 4.06 13.93 -25.26
CA MET A 618 4.41 15.31 -24.92
C MET A 618 5.14 15.49 -23.58
N GLU A 619 5.43 14.42 -22.82
CA GLU A 619 6.24 14.51 -21.59
C GLU A 619 7.77 14.71 -21.85
N VAL A 620 8.23 14.73 -23.11
CA VAL A 620 9.67 14.96 -23.46
C VAL A 620 9.92 16.28 -24.21
N GLY A 621 8.91 17.12 -24.45
CA GLY A 621 9.13 18.38 -25.17
C GLY A 621 8.07 19.40 -24.82
N GLY A 622 8.44 20.38 -23.99
CA GLY A 622 7.51 21.37 -23.48
C GLY A 622 6.95 22.29 -24.56
N VAL A 623 5.63 22.50 -24.51
CA VAL A 623 4.99 23.80 -24.70
C VAL A 623 3.75 23.84 -23.80
N GLN A 624 3.78 24.73 -22.82
CA GLN A 624 2.63 25.12 -22.00
C GLN A 624 1.67 25.94 -22.87
N ASN A 625 0.35 25.75 -22.71
CA ASN A 625 -0.50 26.81 -22.17
C ASN A 625 -1.96 26.37 -22.06
N THR A 626 -2.58 26.76 -20.94
CA THR A 626 -3.99 26.66 -20.53
C THR A 626 -4.35 25.52 -19.58
N MET A 627 -4.09 24.24 -19.88
CA MET A 627 -4.45 23.14 -18.95
C MET A 627 -3.40 22.88 -17.85
N THR A 628 -2.13 23.24 -18.09
CA THR A 628 -1.01 23.07 -17.13
C THR A 628 -1.11 24.03 -15.93
N GLY A 629 -1.65 25.24 -16.15
CA GLY A 629 -1.77 26.26 -15.10
C GLY A 629 -2.75 25.91 -13.97
N MET A 630 -3.82 25.15 -14.24
CA MET A 630 -4.73 24.68 -13.18
C MET A 630 -4.08 23.61 -12.31
N LEU A 631 -3.31 22.69 -12.91
CA LEU A 631 -2.65 21.62 -12.17
C LEU A 631 -1.48 22.17 -11.31
N ASP A 632 -0.78 23.18 -11.81
CA ASP A 632 0.31 23.84 -11.09
C ASP A 632 -0.21 24.69 -9.92
N LYS A 633 -1.32 25.44 -10.10
CA LYS A 633 -1.99 26.18 -9.03
C LYS A 633 -2.52 25.28 -7.92
N GLN A 634 -3.13 24.14 -8.28
CA GLN A 634 -3.60 23.16 -7.28
C GLN A 634 -2.46 22.52 -6.49
N LYS A 635 -1.32 22.23 -7.13
CA LYS A 635 -0.11 21.74 -6.44
C LYS A 635 0.49 22.79 -5.50
N GLU A 636 0.49 24.06 -5.90
CA GLU A 636 0.97 25.17 -5.07
C GLU A 636 0.11 25.33 -3.81
N LEU A 637 -1.21 25.28 -3.95
CA LEU A 637 -2.14 25.33 -2.81
C LEU A 637 -2.02 24.12 -1.90
N ASP A 638 -1.83 22.91 -2.45
CA ASP A 638 -1.57 21.71 -1.66
C ASP A 638 -0.28 21.84 -0.83
N ALA A 639 0.77 22.43 -1.40
CA ALA A 639 2.00 22.73 -0.68
C ALA A 639 1.78 23.78 0.43
N LYS A 640 1.00 24.85 0.17
CA LYS A 640 0.65 25.87 1.18
C LYS A 640 -0.15 25.28 2.34
N VAL A 641 -1.16 24.45 2.06
CA VAL A 641 -1.98 23.78 3.10
C VAL A 641 -1.14 22.81 3.93
N LYS A 642 -0.24 22.02 3.31
CA LYS A 642 0.70 21.16 4.03
C LYS A 642 1.71 21.95 4.86
N ALA A 643 2.17 23.10 4.38
CA ALA A 643 3.07 23.97 5.13
C ALA A 643 2.43 24.51 6.41
N VAL A 644 1.14 24.89 6.36
CA VAL A 644 0.37 25.27 7.56
C VAL A 644 0.34 24.11 8.56
N LYS A 645 -0.02 22.90 8.11
CA LYS A 645 -0.08 21.71 8.98
C LYS A 645 1.25 21.41 9.66
N ASN A 646 2.36 21.44 8.91
CA ASN A 646 3.69 21.18 9.45
C ASN A 646 4.10 22.27 10.46
N SER A 647 3.79 23.54 10.17
CA SER A 647 4.09 24.64 11.09
C SER A 647 3.29 24.53 12.39
N VAL A 648 2.06 23.98 12.38
CA VAL A 648 1.29 23.71 13.61
C VAL A 648 1.96 22.64 14.46
N THR A 649 2.45 21.56 13.83
CA THR A 649 3.15 20.48 14.55
C THR A 649 4.49 20.93 15.12
N ASP A 650 5.20 21.81 14.41
CA ASP A 650 6.46 22.40 14.90
C ASP A 650 6.21 23.26 16.15
N VAL A 651 5.17 24.10 16.13
CA VAL A 651 4.78 24.91 17.29
C VAL A 651 4.33 24.02 18.46
N GLU A 652 3.65 22.90 18.21
CA GLU A 652 3.27 21.95 19.26
C GLU A 652 4.49 21.39 19.99
N GLN A 653 5.52 21.01 19.23
CA GLN A 653 6.77 20.51 19.77
C GLN A 653 7.50 21.61 20.55
N ASP A 654 7.53 22.84 20.04
CA ASP A 654 8.13 23.98 20.75
C ASP A 654 7.41 24.26 22.08
N ILE A 655 6.08 24.22 22.12
CA ILE A 655 5.30 24.38 23.37
C ILE A 655 5.62 23.28 24.38
N LYS A 656 5.84 22.03 23.92
CA LYS A 656 6.28 20.94 24.79
C LYS A 656 7.67 21.21 25.38
N THR A 657 8.63 21.66 24.56
CA THR A 657 9.96 22.04 25.08
C THR A 657 9.89 23.22 26.05
N LEU A 658 8.98 24.17 25.82
CA LEU A 658 8.73 25.28 26.72
C LEU A 658 8.19 24.80 28.07
N GLU A 659 7.25 23.86 28.06
CA GLU A 659 6.72 23.22 29.28
C GLU A 659 7.84 22.52 30.07
N ASP A 660 8.69 21.73 29.41
CA ASP A 660 9.82 21.04 30.06
C ASP A 660 10.79 22.03 30.73
N VAL A 661 11.19 23.10 30.02
CA VAL A 661 12.08 24.15 30.56
C VAL A 661 11.43 24.90 31.72
N GLN A 662 10.13 25.15 31.64
CA GLN A 662 9.37 25.81 32.69
C GLN A 662 9.25 24.94 33.95
N ASP A 663 8.96 23.66 33.80
CA ASP A 663 8.85 22.72 34.92
C ASP A 663 10.22 22.51 35.59
N GLU A 664 11.32 22.45 34.81
CA GLU A 664 12.68 22.38 35.35
C GLU A 664 13.05 23.64 36.15
N TYR A 665 12.69 24.82 35.63
CA TYR A 665 12.87 26.08 36.32
C TYR A 665 12.05 26.14 37.62
N ASP A 666 10.76 25.81 37.56
CA ASP A 666 9.86 25.84 38.72
C ASP A 666 10.33 24.87 39.83
N PHE A 667 10.77 23.67 39.46
CA PHE A 667 11.34 22.69 40.39
C PHE A 667 12.59 23.24 41.11
N LYS A 668 13.56 23.78 40.36
CA LYS A 668 14.80 24.31 40.95
C LYS A 668 14.55 25.58 41.76
N HIS A 669 13.65 26.44 41.31
CA HIS A 669 13.28 27.66 42.01
C HIS A 669 12.59 27.36 43.35
N LYS A 670 11.61 26.44 43.38
CA LYS A 670 10.96 25.98 44.62
C LYS A 670 11.95 25.29 45.58
N THR A 671 12.88 24.48 45.05
CA THR A 671 13.92 23.81 45.85
C THR A 671 14.88 24.81 46.47
N PHE A 672 15.28 25.84 45.72
CA PHE A 672 16.13 26.93 46.21
C PHE A 672 15.42 27.76 47.30
N GLN A 673 14.16 28.15 47.08
CA GLN A 673 13.37 28.89 48.07
C GLN A 673 13.23 28.12 49.40
N ASN A 674 12.95 26.81 49.35
CA ASN A 674 12.81 26.01 50.57
C ASN A 674 14.13 25.89 51.37
N ARG A 675 15.28 25.95 50.69
CA ARG A 675 16.62 25.86 51.33
C ARG A 675 17.08 27.18 51.95
N GLU A 676 16.58 28.34 51.50
CA GLU A 676 16.84 29.63 52.15
C GLU A 676 16.21 29.76 53.55
N TYR A 677 15.21 28.93 53.90
CA TYR A 677 14.55 28.93 55.22
C TYR A 677 15.18 27.97 56.24
N GLU A 678 16.19 27.17 55.88
CA GLU A 678 16.92 26.29 56.82
C GLU A 678 18.20 26.95 57.37
N PRO A 679 18.43 27.03 58.70
CA PRO A 679 19.54 27.81 59.27
C PRO A 679 20.95 27.24 59.09
N ASN A 680 21.15 26.11 58.40
CA ASN A 680 22.45 25.46 58.31
C ASN A 680 22.62 24.69 56.99
N GLY A 681 23.55 25.14 56.14
CA GLY A 681 24.27 24.24 55.22
C GLY A 681 24.25 24.59 53.73
N ALA A 682 24.79 25.75 53.34
CA ALA A 682 25.40 25.94 52.01
C ALA A 682 26.46 27.05 52.10
N SER A 683 27.58 26.91 51.38
CA SER A 683 28.57 27.98 51.31
C SER A 683 27.99 29.19 50.55
N GLN A 684 28.32 30.41 50.98
CA GLN A 684 27.79 31.65 50.36
C GLN A 684 28.13 31.77 48.86
N GLU A 685 29.16 31.05 48.40
CA GLU A 685 29.54 30.94 46.98
C GLU A 685 28.68 29.96 46.18
N GLU A 686 28.25 28.84 46.78
CA GLU A 686 27.32 27.88 46.14
C GLU A 686 25.94 28.51 45.95
N CYS A 687 25.44 29.23 46.95
CA CYS A 687 24.17 29.95 46.86
C CYS A 687 24.18 31.02 45.74
N LYS A 688 25.29 31.78 45.61
CA LYS A 688 25.46 32.74 44.50
C LYS A 688 25.55 32.08 43.13
N LYS A 689 26.23 30.92 43.01
CA LYS A 689 26.31 30.16 41.75
C LYS A 689 24.95 29.60 41.33
N GLU A 690 24.18 29.06 42.28
CA GLU A 690 22.82 28.57 42.04
C GLU A 690 21.86 29.71 41.65
N GLN A 691 21.96 30.87 42.30
CA GLN A 691 21.20 32.07 41.95
C GLN A 691 21.52 32.56 40.53
N MET A 692 22.80 32.57 40.13
CA MET A 692 23.21 32.91 38.76
C MET A 692 22.70 31.88 37.74
N ASN A 693 22.60 30.60 38.12
CA ASN A 693 22.04 29.56 37.27
C ASN A 693 20.53 29.72 37.08
N LEU A 694 19.78 30.01 38.15
CA LEU A 694 18.34 30.32 38.08
C LEU A 694 18.06 31.55 37.20
N GLN A 695 18.90 32.58 37.26
CA GLN A 695 18.80 33.75 36.37
C GLN A 695 19.02 33.38 34.89
N LYS A 696 19.99 32.50 34.59
CA LYS A 696 20.21 31.99 33.22
C LYS A 696 19.04 31.16 32.72
N MET A 697 18.48 30.30 33.57
CA MET A 697 17.31 29.47 33.23
C MET A 697 16.07 30.33 33.00
N PHE A 698 15.84 31.37 33.81
CA PHE A 698 14.76 32.33 33.61
C PHE A 698 14.91 33.09 32.28
N PHE A 699 16.12 33.56 31.95
CA PHE A 699 16.38 34.23 30.68
C PHE A 699 16.14 33.31 29.47
N LEU A 700 16.55 32.04 29.57
CA LEU A 700 16.26 31.03 28.55
C LEU A 700 14.75 30.79 28.39
N LEU A 701 14.02 30.69 29.50
CA LEU A 701 12.57 30.52 29.52
C LEU A 701 11.87 31.71 28.85
N ASP A 702 12.27 32.94 29.16
CA ASP A 702 11.71 34.16 28.57
C ASP A 702 11.96 34.23 27.05
N ILE A 703 13.17 33.89 26.59
CA ILE A 703 13.47 33.78 25.16
C ILE A 703 12.55 32.76 24.50
N LYS A 704 12.37 31.59 25.12
CA LYS A 704 11.53 30.52 24.58
C LYS A 704 10.05 30.92 24.52
N ARG A 705 9.52 31.60 25.54
CA ARG A 705 8.15 32.16 25.50
C ARG A 705 7.98 33.16 24.35
N LYS A 706 8.94 34.06 24.15
CA LYS A 706 8.91 35.03 23.03
C LYS A 706 8.97 34.34 21.66
N GLU A 707 9.81 33.32 21.52
CA GLU A 707 9.95 32.53 20.30
C GLU A 707 8.64 31.82 19.93
N VAL A 708 8.02 31.14 20.89
CA VAL A 708 6.75 30.42 20.69
C VAL A 708 5.62 31.39 20.29
N VAL A 709 5.47 32.51 20.99
CA VAL A 709 4.45 33.52 20.65
C VAL A 709 4.68 34.09 19.25
N ALA A 710 5.93 34.40 18.89
CA ALA A 710 6.26 34.89 17.55
C ALA A 710 5.94 33.85 16.45
N LYS A 711 6.25 32.58 16.68
CA LYS A 711 5.92 31.48 15.75
C LYS A 711 4.41 31.30 15.58
N ILE A 712 3.62 31.42 16.65
CA ILE A 712 2.14 31.37 16.56
C ILE A 712 1.59 32.54 15.74
N ILE A 713 2.13 33.75 15.92
CA ILE A 713 1.73 34.91 15.10
C ILE A 713 2.02 34.66 13.62
N GLN A 714 3.21 34.14 13.30
CA GLN A 714 3.59 33.81 11.93
C GLN A 714 2.69 32.72 11.33
N LEU A 715 2.39 31.69 12.11
CA LEU A 715 1.47 30.61 11.72
C LEU A 715 0.06 31.13 11.43
N LEU A 716 -0.48 32.02 12.25
CA LEU A 716 -1.79 32.62 11.98
C LEU A 716 -1.77 33.50 10.72
N ASN A 717 -0.66 34.21 10.44
CA ASN A 717 -0.51 34.98 9.19
C ASN A 717 -0.54 34.08 7.94
N THR A 718 0.21 32.97 7.96
CA THR A 718 0.25 32.03 6.82
C THR A 718 -1.08 31.29 6.67
N THR A 719 -1.74 30.97 7.78
CA THR A 719 -3.08 30.37 7.79
C THR A 719 -4.12 31.31 7.19
N GLU A 720 -4.12 32.59 7.56
CA GLU A 720 -5.04 33.60 7.02
C GLU A 720 -4.85 33.82 5.52
N HIS A 721 -3.59 33.86 5.04
CA HIS A 721 -3.31 33.99 3.61
C HIS A 721 -3.78 32.76 2.83
N THR A 722 -3.52 31.56 3.35
CA THR A 722 -3.95 30.29 2.73
C THR A 722 -5.48 30.17 2.73
N GLN A 723 -6.13 30.52 3.84
CA GLN A 723 -7.58 30.57 3.96
C GLN A 723 -8.20 31.57 2.98
N SER A 724 -7.60 32.75 2.81
CA SER A 724 -8.08 33.75 1.87
C SER A 724 -8.02 33.25 0.43
N ALA A 725 -6.94 32.56 0.03
CA ALA A 725 -6.83 31.95 -1.29
C ALA A 725 -7.88 30.84 -1.50
N LEU A 726 -8.11 29.99 -0.49
CA LEU A 726 -9.12 28.92 -0.56
C LEU A 726 -10.55 29.47 -0.68
N ILE A 727 -10.90 30.50 0.10
CA ILE A 727 -12.27 31.06 0.15
C ILE A 727 -12.55 31.98 -1.03
N ASN A 728 -11.63 32.88 -1.38
CA ASN A 728 -11.88 33.95 -2.34
C ASN A 728 -11.51 33.57 -3.79
N GLU A 729 -10.62 32.60 -3.99
CA GLU A 729 -10.19 32.17 -5.32
C GLU A 729 -10.78 30.80 -5.65
N GLU A 730 -10.33 29.73 -5.00
CA GLU A 730 -10.70 28.37 -5.39
C GLU A 730 -12.17 28.03 -5.17
N LEU A 731 -12.77 28.44 -4.04
CA LEU A 731 -14.18 28.20 -3.77
C LEU A 731 -15.08 28.98 -4.75
N VAL A 732 -14.70 30.22 -5.08
CA VAL A 732 -15.42 31.04 -6.06
C VAL A 732 -15.31 30.43 -7.45
N GLU A 733 -14.12 29.97 -7.83
CA GLU A 733 -13.89 29.30 -9.11
C GLU A 733 -14.66 27.98 -9.18
N TRP A 734 -14.69 27.20 -8.11
CA TRP A 734 -15.50 25.98 -8.04
C TRP A 734 -16.99 26.26 -8.20
N LYS A 735 -17.53 27.31 -7.54
CA LYS A 735 -18.93 27.73 -7.72
C LYS A 735 -19.22 28.11 -9.18
N ARG A 736 -18.30 28.82 -9.84
CA ARG A 736 -18.40 29.15 -11.27
C ARG A 736 -18.39 27.90 -12.15
N ARG A 737 -17.49 26.95 -11.89
CA ARG A 737 -17.46 25.68 -12.63
C ARG A 737 -18.74 24.85 -12.40
N GLN A 738 -19.29 24.85 -11.17
CA GLN A 738 -20.58 24.22 -10.87
C GLN A 738 -21.73 24.87 -11.67
N GLN A 739 -21.72 26.19 -11.81
CA GLN A 739 -22.67 26.93 -12.64
C GLN A 739 -22.57 26.52 -14.12
N THR A 740 -21.36 26.44 -14.67
CA THR A 740 -21.12 25.97 -16.05
C THR A 740 -21.54 24.51 -16.24
N ALA A 741 -21.28 23.64 -15.26
CA ALA A 741 -21.72 22.24 -15.31
C ALA A 741 -23.26 22.12 -15.31
N CYS A 742 -23.97 23.00 -14.61
CA CYS A 742 -25.44 23.00 -14.60
C CYS A 742 -26.06 23.36 -15.96
N ILE A 743 -25.33 23.95 -16.91
CA ILE A 743 -25.81 24.28 -18.26
C ILE A 743 -25.25 23.35 -19.35
N GLY A 744 -24.63 22.24 -18.97
CA GLY A 744 -24.06 21.25 -19.90
C GLY A 744 -22.57 21.42 -20.18
N GLY A 745 -21.85 22.21 -19.37
CA GLY A 745 -20.39 22.21 -19.35
C GLY A 745 -19.80 20.92 -18.75
N PRO A 746 -18.47 20.72 -18.86
CA PRO A 746 -17.82 19.51 -18.36
C PRO A 746 -18.08 19.33 -16.85
N PRO A 747 -18.34 18.09 -16.38
CA PRO A 747 -18.58 17.85 -14.97
C PRO A 747 -17.35 18.20 -14.14
N ASN A 748 -17.60 18.70 -12.93
CA ASN A 748 -16.56 19.22 -12.06
C ASN A 748 -15.59 18.15 -11.57
N ALA A 749 -14.29 18.46 -11.64
CA ALA A 749 -13.24 17.76 -10.90
C ALA A 749 -13.43 17.94 -9.37
N CYS A 750 -13.83 16.85 -8.72
CA CYS A 750 -13.62 16.46 -7.32
C CYS A 750 -13.74 17.54 -6.23
N LEU A 751 -14.96 17.74 -5.71
CA LEU A 751 -15.23 18.49 -4.46
C LEU A 751 -14.44 17.95 -3.25
N ASP A 752 -13.97 16.70 -3.32
CA ASP A 752 -13.26 16.05 -2.22
C ASP A 752 -11.86 16.67 -1.96
N GLN A 753 -11.22 17.25 -2.98
CA GLN A 753 -9.92 17.94 -2.80
C GLN A 753 -10.09 19.25 -2.01
N LEU A 754 -11.12 20.05 -2.34
CA LEU A 754 -11.48 21.23 -1.55
C LEU A 754 -11.86 20.83 -0.13
N GLN A 755 -12.64 19.76 0.02
CA GLN A 755 -13.01 19.24 1.34
C GLN A 755 -11.76 18.87 2.17
N ASN A 756 -10.76 18.24 1.56
CA ASN A 756 -9.51 17.90 2.24
C ASN A 756 -8.75 19.16 2.69
N TRP A 757 -8.61 20.17 1.83
CA TRP A 757 -7.93 21.42 2.19
C TRP A 757 -8.65 22.19 3.30
N PHE A 758 -9.98 22.36 3.20
CA PHE A 758 -10.78 22.99 4.24
C PHE A 758 -10.70 22.23 5.57
N THR A 759 -10.69 20.88 5.52
CA THR A 759 -10.57 20.05 6.72
C THR A 759 -9.19 20.21 7.37
N ILE A 760 -8.10 20.17 6.61
CA ILE A 760 -6.74 20.33 7.16
C ILE A 760 -6.59 21.70 7.84
N ILE A 761 -7.04 22.79 7.21
CA ILE A 761 -6.95 24.13 7.81
C ILE A 761 -7.85 24.25 9.06
N ALA A 762 -9.04 23.64 9.05
CA ALA A 762 -9.92 23.61 10.22
C ALA A 762 -9.29 22.84 11.39
N GLU A 763 -8.72 21.65 11.14
CA GLU A 763 -7.97 20.86 12.13
C GLU A 763 -6.76 21.64 12.66
N SER A 764 -6.01 22.31 11.79
CA SER A 764 -4.88 23.17 12.16
C SER A 764 -5.30 24.32 13.08
N LEU A 765 -6.39 25.03 12.77
CA LEU A 765 -6.91 26.11 13.62
C LEU A 765 -7.43 25.57 14.97
N GLN A 766 -8.02 24.38 14.99
CA GLN A 766 -8.46 23.72 16.22
C GLN A 766 -7.27 23.31 17.10
N GLN A 767 -6.20 22.80 16.51
CA GLN A 767 -4.93 22.51 17.20
C GLN A 767 -4.31 23.78 17.78
N VAL A 768 -4.27 24.89 17.02
CA VAL A 768 -3.79 26.18 17.54
C VAL A 768 -4.62 26.65 18.73
N ARG A 769 -5.95 26.46 18.72
CA ARG A 769 -6.80 26.77 19.87
C ARG A 769 -6.44 25.94 21.11
N GLN A 770 -6.10 24.66 20.95
CA GLN A 770 -5.64 23.80 22.05
C GLN A 770 -4.25 24.24 22.56
N GLN A 771 -3.34 24.58 21.65
CA GLN A 771 -2.01 25.12 21.97
C GLN A 771 -2.10 26.43 22.76
N LEU A 772 -2.97 27.36 22.35
CA LEU A 772 -3.22 28.60 23.07
C LEU A 772 -3.74 28.33 24.48
N LYS A 773 -4.69 27.39 24.66
CA LYS A 773 -5.17 26.98 25.99
C LYS A 773 -4.03 26.44 26.87
N LYS A 774 -3.14 25.63 26.32
CA LYS A 774 -1.97 25.13 27.05
C LYS A 774 -1.00 26.25 27.44
N LEU A 775 -0.81 27.26 26.59
CA LEU A 775 -0.04 28.46 26.96
C LEU A 775 -0.68 29.25 28.10
N GLU A 776 -2.01 29.31 28.18
CA GLU A 776 -2.71 29.90 29.34
C GLU A 776 -2.47 29.10 30.63
N GLU A 777 -2.44 27.77 30.55
CA GLU A 777 -2.13 26.92 31.70
C GLU A 777 -0.68 27.14 32.17
N LEU A 778 0.27 27.31 31.24
CA LEU A 778 1.66 27.66 31.56
C LEU A 778 1.81 29.07 32.15
N GLU A 779 1.03 30.04 31.66
CA GLU A 779 0.93 31.38 32.26
C GLU A 779 0.42 31.32 33.71
N GLN A 780 -0.63 30.53 33.97
CA GLN A 780 -1.19 30.37 35.32
C GLN A 780 -0.19 29.77 36.32
N LYS A 781 0.69 28.88 35.86
CA LYS A 781 1.76 28.29 36.69
C LYS A 781 2.87 29.30 37.02
N LEU A 782 3.21 30.21 36.09
CA LEU A 782 4.27 31.19 36.25
C LEU A 782 4.04 32.42 35.33
N THR A 783 3.93 33.61 35.91
CA THR A 783 3.80 34.91 35.22
C THR A 783 4.81 35.92 35.77
N TYR A 784 5.24 36.87 34.94
CA TYR A 784 6.19 37.93 35.29
C TYR A 784 5.94 39.19 34.45
N ASP A 785 6.46 40.34 34.85
CA ASP A 785 6.36 41.58 34.06
C ASP A 785 7.65 41.78 33.24
N PRO A 786 7.64 41.90 31.90
CA PRO A 786 6.51 41.80 30.96
C PRO A 786 6.40 40.45 30.22
N ASP A 787 5.47 39.58 30.63
CA ASP A 787 5.22 38.28 29.99
C ASP A 787 4.67 38.42 28.55
N PRO A 788 5.33 37.84 27.53
CA PRO A 788 4.84 37.85 26.15
C PRO A 788 3.52 37.09 25.96
N ILE A 789 3.20 36.09 26.79
CA ILE A 789 1.96 35.30 26.70
C ILE A 789 0.78 36.17 27.13
N THR A 790 0.85 36.77 28.32
CA THR A 790 -0.20 37.66 28.86
C THR A 790 -0.50 38.83 27.92
N LYS A 791 0.53 39.39 27.26
CA LYS A 791 0.36 40.50 26.31
C LYS A 791 -0.39 40.12 25.02
N ASN A 792 -0.19 38.91 24.51
CA ASN A 792 -0.70 38.52 23.17
C ASN A 792 -1.88 37.56 23.22
N LYS A 793 -2.16 36.94 24.37
CA LYS A 793 -3.19 35.91 24.57
C LYS A 793 -4.55 36.26 23.97
N GLN A 794 -5.13 37.40 24.35
CA GLN A 794 -6.47 37.79 23.89
C GLN A 794 -6.50 38.01 22.36
N VAL A 795 -5.48 38.69 21.83
CA VAL A 795 -5.36 38.98 20.39
C VAL A 795 -5.24 37.69 19.57
N LEU A 796 -4.44 36.72 20.04
CA LEU A 796 -4.27 35.44 19.36
C LEU A 796 -5.53 34.59 19.41
N GLN A 797 -6.25 34.58 20.53
CA GLN A 797 -7.51 33.87 20.68
C GLN A 797 -8.61 34.45 19.78
N ASP A 798 -8.80 35.77 19.81
CA ASP A 798 -9.81 36.44 18.99
C ASP A 798 -9.53 36.26 17.50
N ARG A 799 -8.26 36.32 17.10
CA ARG A 799 -7.85 36.09 15.72
C ARG A 799 -8.09 34.65 15.28
N THR A 800 -7.72 33.66 16.10
CA THR A 800 -7.95 32.23 15.80
C THR A 800 -9.45 31.93 15.70
N HIS A 801 -10.26 32.50 16.61
CA HIS A 801 -11.72 32.36 16.58
C HIS A 801 -12.34 32.99 15.33
N SER A 802 -11.89 34.17 14.93
CA SER A 802 -12.37 34.85 13.71
C SER A 802 -12.08 34.02 12.46
N LEU A 803 -10.84 33.53 12.31
CA LEU A 803 -10.42 32.70 11.17
C LEU A 803 -11.23 31.40 11.10
N PHE A 804 -11.37 30.71 12.24
CA PHE A 804 -12.17 29.48 12.30
C PHE A 804 -13.64 29.73 11.95
N LYS A 805 -14.25 30.81 12.48
CA LYS A 805 -15.62 31.20 12.16
C LYS A 805 -15.80 31.45 10.67
N GLN A 806 -14.93 32.24 10.05
CA GLN A 806 -14.99 32.56 8.62
C GLN A 806 -14.83 31.31 7.73
N LEU A 807 -13.93 30.39 8.10
CA LEU A 807 -13.70 29.14 7.36
C LEU A 807 -14.95 28.24 7.39
N ILE A 808 -15.52 28.05 8.59
CA ILE A 808 -16.71 27.23 8.78
C ILE A 808 -17.91 27.83 8.05
N GLN A 809 -18.11 29.16 8.12
CA GLN A 809 -19.16 29.87 7.36
C GLN A 809 -19.03 29.68 5.84
N SER A 810 -17.82 29.72 5.31
CA SER A 810 -17.58 29.57 3.87
C SER A 810 -17.65 28.13 3.39
N SER A 811 -17.55 27.15 4.30
CA SER A 811 -17.51 25.72 3.98
C SER A 811 -18.87 25.08 3.69
N PHE A 812 -19.98 25.78 3.93
CA PHE A 812 -21.33 25.26 3.75
C PHE A 812 -21.82 25.51 2.30
N VAL A 813 -21.93 24.44 1.51
CA VAL A 813 -22.19 24.53 0.07
C VAL A 813 -23.29 23.57 -0.40
N VAL A 814 -23.93 23.94 -1.51
CA VAL A 814 -24.86 23.06 -2.24
C VAL A 814 -24.04 22.18 -3.17
N GLU A 815 -23.95 20.87 -2.90
CA GLU A 815 -23.22 19.90 -3.73
C GLU A 815 -24.00 19.54 -4.99
N ARG A 816 -25.28 19.19 -4.82
CA ARG A 816 -26.19 18.87 -5.93
C ARG A 816 -27.31 19.89 -5.95
N GLN A 817 -27.33 20.68 -7.01
CA GLN A 817 -28.35 21.69 -7.25
C GLN A 817 -29.75 21.05 -7.43
N PRO A 818 -30.84 21.80 -7.17
CA PRO A 818 -32.21 21.30 -7.26
C PRO A 818 -32.50 20.66 -8.61
N CYS A 819 -32.93 19.39 -8.60
CA CYS A 819 -33.21 18.66 -9.82
C CYS A 819 -34.40 17.69 -9.63
N MET A 820 -35.24 17.57 -10.67
CA MET A 820 -36.34 16.61 -10.71
C MET A 820 -35.84 15.24 -11.18
N PRO A 821 -36.17 14.14 -10.48
CA PRO A 821 -35.79 12.78 -10.90
C PRO A 821 -36.29 12.39 -12.29
N THR A 822 -37.38 12.98 -12.76
CA THR A 822 -37.97 12.71 -14.07
C THR A 822 -37.24 13.39 -15.23
N HIS A 823 -36.41 14.41 -14.96
CA HIS A 823 -35.67 15.18 -15.98
C HIS A 823 -34.27 15.57 -15.48
N PRO A 824 -33.34 14.59 -15.30
CA PRO A 824 -32.03 14.83 -14.71
C PRO A 824 -31.12 15.74 -15.56
N GLN A 825 -31.33 15.76 -16.89
CA GLN A 825 -30.58 16.58 -17.86
C GLN A 825 -30.93 18.07 -17.83
N ARG A 826 -31.89 18.49 -16.99
CA ARG A 826 -32.40 19.87 -16.91
C ARG A 826 -32.50 20.30 -15.43
N PRO A 827 -31.37 20.44 -14.71
CA PRO A 827 -31.36 20.90 -13.33
C PRO A 827 -31.93 22.33 -13.21
N LEU A 828 -32.30 22.77 -12.00
CA LEU A 828 -32.83 24.11 -11.70
C LEU A 828 -34.24 24.44 -12.26
N VAL A 829 -34.80 23.63 -13.15
CA VAL A 829 -36.21 23.74 -13.56
C VAL A 829 -37.04 22.73 -12.76
N LEU A 830 -37.99 23.23 -11.97
CA LEU A 830 -38.82 22.43 -11.07
C LEU A 830 -40.28 22.50 -11.51
N LYS A 831 -41.02 21.39 -11.46
CA LYS A 831 -42.45 21.37 -11.78
C LYS A 831 -43.29 21.39 -10.51
N THR A 832 -44.34 22.19 -10.49
CA THR A 832 -45.29 22.25 -9.37
C THR A 832 -45.90 20.88 -9.08
N GLY A 833 -45.96 20.50 -7.80
CA GLY A 833 -46.47 19.18 -7.37
C GLY A 833 -45.55 17.98 -7.69
N VAL A 834 -44.38 18.21 -8.31
CA VAL A 834 -43.36 17.18 -8.54
C VAL A 834 -42.27 17.29 -7.50
N GLN A 835 -41.83 16.13 -7.01
CA GLN A 835 -40.77 16.02 -6.03
C GLN A 835 -39.39 16.24 -6.67
N PHE A 836 -38.54 17.00 -6.01
CA PHE A 836 -37.15 17.25 -6.42
C PHE A 836 -36.17 16.93 -5.29
N THR A 837 -34.89 16.83 -5.65
CA THR A 837 -33.80 16.51 -4.73
C THR A 837 -32.77 17.62 -4.67
N VAL A 838 -32.23 17.89 -3.48
CA VAL A 838 -31.09 18.79 -3.24
C VAL A 838 -30.14 18.12 -2.26
N LYS A 839 -28.83 18.23 -2.49
CA LYS A 839 -27.81 17.72 -1.57
C LYS A 839 -26.89 18.83 -1.11
N LEU A 840 -26.77 18.99 0.20
CA LEU A 840 -25.87 19.93 0.87
C LEU A 840 -24.65 19.19 1.41
N ARG A 841 -23.51 19.88 1.44
CA ARG A 841 -22.26 19.36 2.01
C ARG A 841 -21.58 20.44 2.84
N LEU A 842 -21.04 20.05 3.98
CA LEU A 842 -20.06 20.85 4.72
C LEU A 842 -18.66 20.38 4.31
N LEU A 843 -17.83 21.29 3.77
CA LEU A 843 -16.48 20.96 3.30
C LEU A 843 -15.49 20.68 4.44
N VAL A 844 -15.87 20.94 5.68
CA VAL A 844 -15.07 20.62 6.87
C VAL A 844 -15.55 19.31 7.49
N LYS A 845 -14.66 18.31 7.54
CA LYS A 845 -14.95 17.00 8.13
C LYS A 845 -14.36 16.89 9.53
N LEU A 846 -15.11 17.33 10.53
CA LEU A 846 -14.79 17.10 11.94
C LEU A 846 -15.79 16.12 12.56
N GLN A 847 -15.31 15.08 13.23
CA GLN A 847 -16.17 14.06 13.87
C GLN A 847 -17.13 14.67 14.90
N GLU A 848 -16.68 15.73 15.57
CA GLU A 848 -17.43 16.49 16.57
C GLU A 848 -18.68 17.19 16.00
N LEU A 849 -18.79 17.34 14.67
CA LEU A 849 -19.93 18.00 14.00
C LEU A 849 -21.00 17.00 13.54
N ASN A 850 -20.73 15.70 13.60
CA ASN A 850 -21.65 14.66 13.16
C ASN A 850 -22.94 14.68 14.01
N TYR A 851 -24.11 14.68 13.36
CA TYR A 851 -25.45 14.80 13.97
C TYR A 851 -25.77 16.10 14.72
N ASN A 852 -24.83 17.05 14.82
CA ASN A 852 -25.02 18.30 15.58
C ASN A 852 -25.60 19.45 14.73
N LEU A 853 -25.66 19.31 13.41
CA LEU A 853 -26.16 20.33 12.50
C LEU A 853 -27.54 19.94 11.96
N LYS A 854 -28.57 20.72 12.31
CA LYS A 854 -29.93 20.56 11.79
C LYS A 854 -30.23 21.69 10.81
N VAL A 855 -30.22 21.35 9.52
CA VAL A 855 -30.47 22.29 8.43
C VAL A 855 -31.96 22.47 8.19
N LYS A 856 -32.39 23.72 8.02
CA LYS A 856 -33.73 24.14 7.63
C LYS A 856 -33.70 24.75 6.22
N VAL A 857 -34.70 24.41 5.41
CA VAL A 857 -34.86 24.95 4.04
C VAL A 857 -35.92 26.05 4.03
N LEU A 858 -35.65 27.14 3.33
CA LEU A 858 -36.52 28.30 3.13
C LEU A 858 -36.52 28.70 1.65
N PHE A 859 -37.64 29.23 1.16
CA PHE A 859 -37.72 29.87 -0.16
C PHE A 859 -37.63 31.39 0.01
N ASP A 860 -36.83 32.05 -0.83
CA ASP A 860 -36.78 33.50 -1.01
C ASP A 860 -36.73 34.33 0.28
N LYS A 861 -35.75 34.03 1.13
CA LYS A 861 -35.58 34.67 2.45
C LYS A 861 -35.34 36.19 2.37
N ASP A 862 -34.62 36.66 1.34
CA ASP A 862 -34.14 38.05 1.24
C ASP A 862 -35.09 39.02 0.48
N VAL A 863 -36.32 38.60 0.16
CA VAL A 863 -37.31 39.48 -0.48
C VAL A 863 -37.97 40.36 0.59
N ASN A 864 -37.43 41.57 0.77
CA ASN A 864 -37.96 42.57 1.70
C ASN A 864 -39.41 42.96 1.34
N GLU A 865 -40.33 42.86 2.32
CA GLU A 865 -41.77 43.21 2.22
C GLU A 865 -42.06 44.67 1.79
N LYS A 866 -41.03 45.53 1.65
CA LYS A 866 -41.17 46.94 1.22
C LYS A 866 -41.12 47.14 -0.30
N ASN A 867 -40.62 46.18 -1.07
CA ASN A 867 -40.55 46.27 -2.55
C ASN A 867 -41.55 45.34 -3.27
N SER A 868 -42.48 44.73 -2.54
CA SER A 868 -43.50 43.87 -3.15
C SER A 868 -44.45 44.69 -4.03
N VAL A 869 -44.23 44.66 -5.34
CA VAL A 869 -45.30 44.90 -6.32
C VAL A 869 -46.47 43.99 -5.92
N LYS A 870 -47.69 44.54 -5.90
CA LYS A 870 -48.93 43.80 -5.55
C LYS A 870 -48.99 42.48 -6.33
N GLY A 871 -48.64 41.36 -5.70
CA GLY A 871 -48.63 40.06 -6.37
C GLY A 871 -47.68 38.99 -5.82
N PHE A 872 -46.62 39.35 -5.10
CA PHE A 872 -45.66 38.37 -4.56
C PHE A 872 -46.31 37.39 -3.57
N ARG A 873 -46.35 36.09 -3.90
CA ARG A 873 -46.93 35.02 -3.07
C ARG A 873 -45.82 34.13 -2.51
N LYS A 874 -45.77 33.99 -1.18
CA LYS A 874 -44.79 33.12 -0.48
C LYS A 874 -44.97 31.65 -0.87
N PHE A 875 -43.86 30.95 -1.13
CA PHE A 875 -43.82 29.52 -1.43
C PHE A 875 -43.78 28.68 -0.15
N ASN A 876 -44.63 27.65 -0.08
CA ASN A 876 -44.59 26.65 0.99
C ASN A 876 -43.95 25.36 0.45
N ILE A 877 -43.07 24.75 1.25
CA ILE A 877 -42.41 23.48 0.93
C ILE A 877 -43.34 22.32 1.34
N LEU A 878 -43.68 21.43 0.39
CA LEU A 878 -44.24 20.12 0.72
C LEU A 878 -43.11 19.16 1.11
N GLY A 879 -43.18 18.58 2.32
CA GLY A 879 -42.23 17.58 2.82
C GLY A 879 -41.52 17.96 4.13
N THR A 880 -40.51 17.20 4.53
CA THR A 880 -39.68 17.53 5.71
C THR A 880 -38.76 18.71 5.41
N ASN A 881 -39.09 19.88 5.97
CA ASN A 881 -38.33 21.13 5.81
C ASN A 881 -37.08 21.24 6.68
N THR A 882 -36.79 20.23 7.50
CA THR A 882 -35.56 20.14 8.29
C THR A 882 -34.90 18.77 8.16
N LYS A 883 -33.57 18.74 8.13
CA LYS A 883 -32.76 17.51 8.00
C LYS A 883 -31.47 17.66 8.81
N VAL A 884 -31.06 16.59 9.49
CA VAL A 884 -29.80 16.56 10.23
C VAL A 884 -28.67 16.12 9.29
N MET A 885 -27.55 16.85 9.27
CA MET A 885 -26.37 16.44 8.52
C MET A 885 -25.66 15.29 9.24
N ASN A 886 -25.29 14.26 8.47
CA ASN A 886 -24.57 13.11 8.99
C ASN A 886 -23.52 12.61 7.99
N MET A 887 -22.60 11.76 8.47
CA MET A 887 -21.56 11.15 7.64
C MET A 887 -21.99 9.81 7.00
N GLU A 888 -23.17 9.28 7.34
CA GLU A 888 -23.67 7.96 6.88
C GLU A 888 -24.39 8.03 5.53
N GLU A 889 -25.01 9.17 5.19
CA GLU A 889 -25.76 9.36 3.94
C GLU A 889 -24.86 9.53 2.70
N SER A 890 -23.53 9.63 2.85
CA SER A 890 -22.59 9.80 1.75
C SER A 890 -21.65 8.59 1.59
N THR A 891 -21.48 8.11 0.36
CA THR A 891 -20.56 7.00 0.02
C THR A 891 -19.10 7.29 0.35
N ASN A 892 -18.74 8.57 0.51
CA ASN A 892 -17.37 9.04 0.76
C ASN A 892 -17.15 9.47 2.23
N GLY A 893 -18.15 9.28 3.12
CA GLY A 893 -18.08 9.67 4.52
C GLY A 893 -17.91 11.18 4.74
N SER A 894 -18.47 12.02 3.86
CA SER A 894 -18.58 13.47 3.99
C SER A 894 -19.83 13.86 4.80
N LEU A 895 -19.75 14.98 5.52
CA LEU A 895 -20.88 15.51 6.28
C LEU A 895 -21.89 16.15 5.32
N ALA A 896 -22.99 15.44 5.04
CA ALA A 896 -23.96 15.83 4.03
C ALA A 896 -25.40 15.74 4.57
N ALA A 897 -26.30 16.46 3.93
CA ALA A 897 -27.73 16.31 4.11
C ALA A 897 -28.41 16.30 2.74
N GLU A 898 -29.11 15.22 2.43
CA GLU A 898 -29.90 15.12 1.19
C GLU A 898 -31.39 15.29 1.49
N PHE A 899 -31.98 16.34 0.91
CA PHE A 899 -33.42 16.54 0.92
C PHE A 899 -34.01 15.82 -0.28
N ARG A 900 -34.62 14.66 -0.02
CA ARG A 900 -35.39 13.90 -1.00
C ARG A 900 -36.86 14.23 -0.82
N HIS A 901 -37.57 14.48 -1.92
CA HIS A 901 -39.03 14.71 -1.95
C HIS A 901 -39.52 16.10 -1.54
N LEU A 902 -38.75 17.16 -1.83
CA LEU A 902 -39.26 18.53 -1.73
C LEU A 902 -40.21 18.82 -2.90
N GLY A 903 -41.34 19.48 -2.68
CA GLY A 903 -42.29 19.84 -3.74
C GLY A 903 -42.68 21.32 -3.72
N PRO A 904 -42.61 22.06 -4.85
CA PRO A 904 -43.11 23.43 -4.93
C PRO A 904 -44.64 23.43 -5.13
N LEU A 905 -45.35 24.32 -4.43
CA LEU A 905 -46.82 24.37 -4.35
C LEU A 905 -47.50 25.35 -5.32
N ILE A 906 -46.79 26.34 -5.87
CA ILE A 906 -47.37 27.43 -6.67
C ILE A 906 -46.59 27.58 -7.99
N VAL A 907 -47.21 28.14 -9.03
CA VAL A 907 -46.65 28.37 -10.38
C VAL A 907 -46.20 29.82 -10.51
N THR A 908 -44.97 30.06 -10.98
CA THR A 908 -44.44 31.38 -11.35
C THR A 908 -43.42 31.25 -12.47
N GLU A 909 -43.41 32.18 -13.42
CA GLU A 909 -42.36 32.28 -14.45
C GLU A 909 -41.13 33.08 -13.95
N GLU A 910 -41.04 33.28 -12.62
CA GLU A 910 -40.03 34.07 -11.94
C GLU A 910 -38.86 33.19 -11.44
N LEU A 911 -37.69 33.82 -11.22
CA LEU A 911 -36.52 33.18 -10.65
C LEU A 911 -36.65 33.14 -9.12
N HIS A 912 -36.55 31.94 -8.55
CA HIS A 912 -36.59 31.70 -7.10
C HIS A 912 -35.25 31.18 -6.60
N SER A 913 -35.01 31.26 -5.29
CA SER A 913 -33.82 30.70 -4.65
C SER A 913 -34.17 29.91 -3.39
N LEU A 914 -33.47 28.79 -3.19
CA LEU A 914 -33.57 28.01 -1.96
C LEU A 914 -32.45 28.42 -1.01
N SER A 915 -32.82 28.93 0.16
CA SER A 915 -31.91 29.24 1.26
C SER A 915 -31.90 28.09 2.26
N PHE A 916 -30.72 27.73 2.74
CA PHE A 916 -30.49 26.69 3.72
C PHE A 916 -29.79 27.29 4.94
N GLU A 917 -30.37 27.11 6.12
CA GLU A 917 -29.86 27.66 7.37
C GLU A 917 -29.59 26.56 8.38
N THR A 918 -28.49 26.68 9.12
CA THR A 918 -28.23 25.87 10.31
C THR A 918 -27.42 26.67 11.32
N GLN A 919 -27.53 26.30 12.59
CA GLN A 919 -26.75 26.91 13.66
C GLN A 919 -25.83 25.86 14.29
N LEU A 920 -24.55 26.20 14.41
CA LEU A 920 -23.56 25.42 15.14
C LEU A 920 -23.33 26.05 16.51
N CYS A 921 -23.60 25.29 17.57
CA CYS A 921 -23.37 25.70 18.95
C CYS A 921 -22.22 24.88 19.56
N GLN A 922 -21.08 25.51 19.80
CA GLN A 922 -19.95 24.96 20.56
C GLN A 922 -19.71 25.79 21.84
N PRO A 923 -19.02 25.25 22.87
CA PRO A 923 -18.70 26.01 24.08
C PRO A 923 -17.95 27.31 23.75
N GLY A 924 -18.60 28.45 23.98
CA GLY A 924 -18.07 29.78 23.71
C GLY A 924 -18.13 30.27 22.26
N LEU A 925 -18.78 29.52 21.34
CA LEU A 925 -18.85 29.89 19.92
C LEU A 925 -20.19 29.47 19.29
N VAL A 926 -20.94 30.46 18.78
CA VAL A 926 -22.17 30.25 18.00
C VAL A 926 -21.92 30.72 16.58
N ILE A 927 -22.05 29.81 15.61
CA ILE A 927 -21.87 30.10 14.19
C ILE A 927 -23.18 29.85 13.47
N GLU A 928 -23.71 30.88 12.85
CA GLU A 928 -24.83 30.77 11.89
C GLU A 928 -24.26 30.48 10.51
N LEU A 929 -24.77 29.41 9.90
CA LEU A 929 -24.40 28.93 8.57
C LEU A 929 -25.57 29.11 7.63
N GLU A 930 -25.32 29.76 6.50
CA GLU A 930 -26.31 29.99 5.46
C GLU A 930 -25.69 29.73 4.08
N THR A 931 -26.43 29.04 3.21
CA THR A 931 -26.05 28.85 1.80
C THR A 931 -27.28 28.86 0.92
N THR A 932 -27.13 29.27 -0.33
CA THR A 932 -28.23 29.39 -1.30
C THR A 932 -27.98 28.52 -2.53
N SER A 933 -29.05 27.98 -3.11
CA SER A 933 -28.97 27.33 -4.42
C SER A 933 -28.73 28.36 -5.53
N LEU A 934 -28.36 27.88 -6.72
CA LEU A 934 -28.50 28.69 -7.92
C LEU A 934 -29.99 29.01 -8.16
N PRO A 935 -30.30 30.09 -8.90
CA PRO A 935 -31.68 30.44 -9.21
C PRO A 935 -32.42 29.31 -9.93
N ILE A 936 -33.66 29.09 -9.52
CA ILE A 936 -34.54 28.03 -10.00
C ILE A 936 -35.81 28.62 -10.62
N ILE A 937 -36.41 27.91 -11.58
CA ILE A 937 -37.68 28.29 -12.21
C ILE A 937 -38.72 27.22 -11.94
N VAL A 938 -39.94 27.62 -11.56
CA VAL A 938 -41.02 26.70 -11.22
C VAL A 938 -42.11 26.67 -12.30
N ILE A 939 -42.09 25.63 -13.13
CA ILE A 939 -43.05 25.44 -14.24
C ILE A 939 -44.32 24.72 -13.79
N SER A 940 -45.45 25.03 -14.44
CA SER A 940 -46.73 24.33 -14.21
C SER A 940 -46.89 23.08 -15.08
N ASN A 941 -46.42 23.16 -16.33
CA ASN A 941 -46.60 22.14 -17.34
C ASN A 941 -45.28 21.84 -18.03
N VAL A 942 -45.09 20.59 -18.45
CA VAL A 942 -43.89 20.09 -19.14
C VAL A 942 -43.69 20.81 -20.48
N SER A 943 -44.75 21.33 -21.09
CA SER A 943 -44.65 22.18 -22.29
C SER A 943 -43.88 23.49 -22.07
N GLN A 944 -43.77 23.97 -20.83
CA GLN A 944 -43.00 25.16 -20.45
C GLN A 944 -41.52 24.84 -20.17
N LEU A 945 -41.14 23.56 -20.12
CA LEU A 945 -39.77 23.11 -19.82
C LEU A 945 -38.71 23.72 -20.75
N PRO A 946 -38.91 23.83 -22.09
CA PRO A 946 -37.93 24.45 -22.98
C PRO A 946 -37.73 25.95 -22.69
N SER A 947 -38.81 26.67 -22.37
CA SER A 947 -38.75 28.10 -22.06
C SER A 947 -38.12 28.36 -20.69
N GLY A 948 -38.48 27.58 -19.67
CA GLY A 948 -37.85 27.67 -18.35
C GLY A 948 -36.37 27.33 -18.42
N TRP A 949 -35.99 26.34 -19.23
CA TRP A 949 -34.59 26.00 -19.45
C TRP A 949 -33.82 27.11 -20.18
N ALA A 950 -34.42 27.76 -21.18
CA ALA A 950 -33.80 28.89 -21.88
C ALA A 950 -33.49 30.05 -20.91
N SER A 951 -34.39 30.36 -19.98
CA SER A 951 -34.16 31.39 -18.95
C SER A 951 -33.02 31.01 -17.98
N ILE A 952 -32.93 29.74 -17.58
CA ILE A 952 -31.81 29.23 -16.76
C ILE A 952 -30.48 29.28 -17.51
N LEU A 953 -30.45 28.89 -18.80
CA LEU A 953 -29.27 28.99 -19.65
C LEU A 953 -28.82 30.45 -19.78
N TRP A 954 -29.74 31.35 -20.09
CA TRP A 954 -29.48 32.78 -20.26
C TRP A 954 -28.93 33.41 -18.99
N PHE A 955 -29.58 33.17 -17.85
CA PHE A 955 -29.15 33.69 -16.55
C PHE A 955 -27.73 33.21 -16.19
N ASN A 956 -27.45 31.92 -16.37
CA ASN A 956 -26.17 31.32 -16.01
C ASN A 956 -25.04 31.63 -17.01
N MET A 957 -25.36 32.01 -18.26
CA MET A 957 -24.36 32.48 -19.23
C MET A 957 -23.93 33.93 -19.00
N LEU A 958 -24.84 34.80 -18.54
CA LEU A 958 -24.59 36.25 -18.45
C LEU A 958 -24.27 36.75 -17.04
N SER A 959 -24.74 36.07 -15.99
CA SER A 959 -24.56 36.55 -14.61
C SER A 959 -23.24 36.11 -14.02
N THR A 960 -22.38 37.08 -13.66
CA THR A 960 -21.15 36.86 -12.88
C THR A 960 -21.39 36.87 -11.37
N ASP A 961 -22.59 37.25 -10.93
CA ASP A 961 -22.97 37.37 -9.52
C ASP A 961 -24.10 36.37 -9.16
N PRO A 962 -23.89 35.47 -8.19
CA PRO A 962 -24.88 34.48 -7.78
C PRO A 962 -26.13 35.05 -7.07
N LYS A 963 -26.18 36.35 -6.74
CA LYS A 963 -27.31 36.97 -6.02
C LYS A 963 -28.38 37.66 -6.88
N GLY A 964 -28.31 37.62 -8.21
CA GLY A 964 -29.45 37.87 -9.11
C GLY A 964 -30.08 39.28 -9.13
N GLN A 965 -29.65 40.23 -8.29
CA GLN A 965 -30.33 41.52 -8.11
C GLN A 965 -30.20 42.50 -9.29
N GLN A 966 -29.23 42.34 -10.20
CA GLN A 966 -29.10 43.17 -11.40
C GLN A 966 -29.76 42.57 -12.66
N ALA A 967 -30.16 41.31 -12.63
CA ALA A 967 -30.74 40.62 -13.80
C ALA A 967 -32.27 40.80 -13.91
N GLU A 968 -32.96 41.09 -12.80
CA GLU A 968 -34.40 41.36 -12.80
C GLU A 968 -34.78 42.61 -13.61
N ASP A 969 -33.96 43.66 -13.56
CA ASP A 969 -34.20 44.91 -14.32
C ASP A 969 -34.08 44.70 -15.84
N LEU A 970 -33.23 43.75 -16.28
CA LEU A 970 -33.04 43.40 -17.69
C LEU A 970 -34.12 42.45 -18.22
N MET A 971 -34.63 41.52 -17.39
CA MET A 971 -35.76 40.66 -17.77
C MET A 971 -37.09 41.42 -17.83
N MET A 972 -37.32 42.37 -16.90
CA MET A 972 -38.51 43.23 -16.94
C MET A 972 -38.57 44.09 -18.20
N ALA A 973 -37.43 44.54 -18.72
CA ALA A 973 -37.36 45.31 -19.97
C ALA A 973 -37.75 44.49 -21.22
N LEU A 974 -37.54 43.16 -21.20
CA LEU A 974 -37.91 42.26 -22.31
C LEU A 974 -39.38 41.84 -22.27
N PHE A 975 -39.97 41.65 -21.08
CA PHE A 975 -41.38 41.28 -20.95
C PHE A 975 -42.34 42.47 -21.15
N LEU A 976 -41.96 43.67 -20.72
CA LEU A 976 -42.77 44.88 -20.98
C LEU A 976 -42.81 45.30 -22.47
N GLY A 977 -41.90 44.77 -23.29
CA GLY A 977 -41.94 44.94 -24.75
C GLY A 977 -43.00 44.09 -25.45
N GLN A 978 -43.49 43.00 -24.83
CA GLN A 978 -44.48 42.11 -25.43
C GLN A 978 -45.95 42.52 -25.19
N ASP A 979 -46.23 43.32 -24.15
CA ASP A 979 -47.60 43.71 -23.80
C ASP A 979 -48.18 44.89 -24.61
N SER A 980 -47.38 45.53 -25.48
CA SER A 980 -47.82 46.67 -26.30
C SER A 980 -48.44 46.29 -27.65
N VAL A 981 -48.40 45.02 -28.06
CA VAL A 981 -48.89 44.57 -29.39
C VAL A 981 -50.23 43.80 -29.32
N SER A 982 -50.69 43.40 -28.14
CA SER A 982 -51.86 42.50 -27.98
C SER A 982 -53.17 43.17 -27.54
N ARG A 983 -53.28 44.51 -27.57
CA ARG A 983 -54.55 45.23 -27.33
C ARG A 983 -54.83 46.28 -28.39
N GLY A 984 -55.28 45.85 -29.57
CA GLY A 984 -55.89 46.75 -30.54
C GLY A 984 -56.36 46.04 -31.80
N GLY A 985 -57.64 45.65 -31.86
CA GLY A 985 -58.24 45.26 -33.14
C GLY A 985 -59.39 44.27 -33.09
N ALA A 986 -60.45 44.55 -32.32
CA ALA A 986 -61.75 43.92 -32.54
C ALA A 986 -62.72 44.96 -33.10
N LYS A 987 -63.15 44.78 -34.37
CA LYS A 987 -64.45 45.14 -34.99
C LYS A 987 -64.30 45.56 -36.47
N LYS A 988 -64.71 44.69 -37.41
CA LYS A 988 -65.90 44.86 -38.28
C LYS A 988 -65.93 43.84 -39.43
N GLU A 989 -67.17 43.54 -39.80
CA GLU A 989 -67.70 42.56 -40.77
C GLU A 989 -67.24 42.77 -42.22
N GLY A 990 -67.35 41.70 -43.04
CA GLY A 990 -67.67 41.82 -44.46
C GLY A 990 -66.99 40.84 -45.43
N ASN A 991 -67.70 39.76 -45.77
CA ASN A 991 -67.78 39.06 -47.07
C ASN A 991 -66.56 38.91 -48.02
N MET A 992 -66.33 37.64 -48.41
CA MET A 992 -66.03 37.07 -49.75
C MET A 992 -64.75 36.21 -49.87
N GLN A 993 -65.04 34.95 -50.25
CA GLN A 993 -64.32 34.04 -51.14
C GLN A 993 -62.99 33.40 -50.71
N GLU A 994 -63.01 32.08 -50.92
CA GLU A 994 -61.92 31.10 -50.87
C GLU A 994 -60.72 31.50 -51.72
N GLN A 995 -59.52 31.36 -51.17
CA GLN A 995 -58.36 30.84 -51.89
C GLN A 995 -57.30 30.36 -50.88
N GLU A 996 -56.87 29.11 -51.05
CA GLU A 996 -55.69 28.52 -50.42
C GLU A 996 -54.42 29.28 -50.86
N ASP A 997 -53.55 29.68 -49.92
CA ASP A 997 -52.10 29.59 -50.12
C ASP A 997 -51.29 29.71 -48.82
N ASP A 998 -50.12 29.07 -48.83
CA ASP A 998 -49.24 28.71 -47.72
C ASP A 998 -48.40 29.86 -47.09
N GLY A 999 -48.16 29.72 -45.78
CA GLY A 999 -46.87 29.94 -45.11
C GLY A 999 -46.10 31.27 -45.25
N ILE A 1000 -46.34 32.25 -44.36
CA ILE A 1000 -45.31 33.15 -43.80
C ILE A 1000 -45.75 33.57 -42.37
N GLY A 1001 -45.06 33.08 -41.34
CA GLY A 1001 -45.29 33.54 -39.95
C GLY A 1001 -44.14 33.22 -38.98
N SER A 1002 -43.38 32.16 -39.26
CA SER A 1002 -42.23 31.72 -38.44
C SER A 1002 -40.89 32.37 -38.81
N LYS A 1003 -40.79 33.12 -39.92
CA LYS A 1003 -39.53 33.72 -40.38
C LYS A 1003 -39.21 35.08 -39.75
N SER A 1004 -40.19 35.88 -39.31
CA SER A 1004 -39.91 37.23 -38.77
C SER A 1004 -39.29 37.21 -37.38
N LEU A 1005 -39.64 36.22 -36.53
CA LEU A 1005 -39.13 36.07 -35.17
C LEU A 1005 -37.64 35.67 -35.13
N LEU A 1006 -37.23 34.76 -36.02
CA LEU A 1006 -35.82 34.37 -36.19
C LEU A 1006 -34.96 35.54 -36.68
N THR A 1007 -35.51 36.41 -37.53
CA THR A 1007 -34.77 37.53 -38.11
C THR A 1007 -34.52 38.63 -37.06
N LEU A 1008 -35.48 38.89 -36.17
CA LEU A 1008 -35.32 39.84 -35.06
C LEU A 1008 -34.34 39.33 -33.99
N GLN A 1009 -34.33 38.03 -33.69
CA GLN A 1009 -33.34 37.45 -32.77
C GLN A 1009 -31.91 37.47 -33.34
N LEU A 1010 -31.72 37.23 -34.64
CA LEU A 1010 -30.41 37.25 -35.28
C LEU A 1010 -29.78 38.65 -35.36
N THR A 1011 -30.60 39.71 -35.46
CA THR A 1011 -30.09 41.07 -35.65
C THR A 1011 -29.47 41.66 -34.37
N LEU A 1012 -29.86 41.15 -33.19
CA LEU A 1012 -29.32 41.58 -31.88
C LEU A 1012 -28.08 40.80 -31.43
N ILE A 1013 -27.78 39.65 -32.06
CA ILE A 1013 -26.68 38.76 -31.66
C ILE A 1013 -25.34 39.15 -32.30
N LEU A 1014 -25.37 39.80 -33.48
CA LEU A 1014 -24.18 40.12 -34.27
C LEU A 1014 -23.18 41.15 -33.66
N PRO A 1015 -23.53 42.07 -32.74
CA PRO A 1015 -22.55 43.03 -32.21
C PRO A 1015 -21.65 42.52 -31.06
N HIS A 1016 -21.92 41.33 -30.52
CA HIS A 1016 -21.25 40.81 -29.30
C HIS A 1016 -20.65 39.41 -29.42
N LEU A 1017 -20.59 38.86 -30.64
CA LEU A 1017 -19.63 37.82 -31.05
C LEU A 1017 -18.38 38.52 -31.62
#